data_AF-A0A317ZGS9-F1
#
_entry.id   AF-A0A317ZGS9-F1
#
_cell.length_a   1.000
_cell.length_b   1.000
_cell.length_c   1.000
_cell.angle_alpha   90.00
_cell.angle_beta   90.00
_cell.angle_gamma   90.00
#
_symmetry.space_group_name_H-M   'P 1'
#
loop_
_entity.id
_entity.type
_entity.pdbx_description
1 polymer ?
#
loop_
_entity_poly.entity_id
_entity_poly.type
_entity_poly.pdbx_seq_one_letter_code
_entity_poly.pdbx_strand_id
1 'polypeptide(L)'
;MALACLSSATAEVVFAESFESPEVSGFQSKTVPDNGHWVGSAGAYNANLRGLYNETVAWPDTPEFTTPYGDQGYFLNYSTTSLTTAEGATGQTITAGVTYTLTFNAAVLKDASGNYRAELVAFGPEDDNKARKNPNASAGTVVAKAGGPITGSDMSDSFSITYTPEEDSAHLGKELGIRFDDADGDALYDNVRLIVGHDYAPTPASGENLFNGGEVTLTWTNMPASAPSNKTCVDIRFGTDPDSLNLVVDGKLTDTAVVNAPTAGTYYWQIDSYPEGNPNGIARSSTIYTFTIADTDGDGLPDDYELAQTEPVSNTALDPGSDLDSDQLTALEEYKFGTNPNDPDTDGDTLSDGAEIKGLAGKRPFTNPLLADTDGDGLSDLIETNTGVWKSAADTGTNPMDTDWDDDGLVDGVETNDKNYVDKSATGSDPYMADTDADQVTDWYEVTSAHTDPSDASSKPPLPYPLPDPDGSAGSVDKPVKVYIMSGQSNMVGFGKVKGSGEGSLETMVIRQNKFPNLIDGSNKWTVRKDVRYRGVISDHENAALSPGKLGSMFGPELGFGYIMGWYHDEPVLLLKSCTGNRGLGWDILPPGSPSYEYDGQIYAGYGEGPSKRPIGEAPAENPGWWAGREYDRFFLDESEWGVAADPVTNVVDVLDNFATEYPDWADQGFEIAGFVWWQGDKDRYDMAYATKYEENLVNLIDSLRNYYSKRYPGKVVSNAPFVLATLGQTPKDGENPAEKAILEGQLAVDGSAGKYPSYAGNVKTVYAHPLNQGGASNSHYNKNAHTYMLVGDALGSAMVSLLEEGSASE
;
A
#
# COMPACT_ATOMS: atom_id res chain seq x y z
N MET A 1 5.93 4.45 -16.99
CA MET A 1 6.71 5.10 -18.07
C MET A 1 7.12 6.48 -17.55
N ALA A 2 8.33 6.76 -17.07
CA ALA A 2 9.64 6.18 -17.41
C ALA A 2 9.86 6.18 -18.94
N LEU A 3 10.99 6.59 -19.48
CA LEU A 3 12.35 6.46 -18.95
C LEU A 3 13.06 7.83 -18.96
N ALA A 4 13.58 8.33 -17.85
CA ALA A 4 14.74 7.83 -17.09
C ALA A 4 16.07 8.04 -17.86
N CYS A 5 16.95 8.88 -17.30
CA CYS A 5 18.19 8.36 -16.71
C CYS A 5 18.19 8.81 -15.24
N LEU A 6 18.08 7.88 -14.31
CA LEU A 6 19.18 7.14 -13.67
C LEU A 6 19.67 7.88 -12.42
N SER A 7 19.95 7.10 -11.39
CA SER A 7 19.96 7.48 -9.98
C SER A 7 21.15 8.35 -9.55
N SER A 8 20.85 9.51 -8.98
CA SER A 8 21.40 10.09 -7.74
C SER A 8 21.02 11.56 -7.82
N ALA A 9 20.09 12.04 -7.01
CA ALA A 9 19.23 13.13 -7.49
C ALA A 9 19.86 14.52 -7.74
N THR A 10 21.18 14.70 -7.77
CA THR A 10 21.73 15.60 -8.79
C THR A 10 21.02 15.35 -10.13
N ALA A 11 20.82 16.33 -11.02
CA ALA A 11 20.69 15.87 -12.41
C ALA A 11 22.06 15.33 -12.78
N GLU A 12 22.38 14.10 -12.38
CA GLU A 12 23.54 13.39 -12.86
C GLU A 12 23.22 13.15 -14.33
N VAL A 13 23.64 14.09 -15.18
CA VAL A 13 24.00 13.69 -16.52
C VAL A 13 25.28 12.89 -16.31
N VAL A 14 25.11 11.63 -15.93
CA VAL A 14 26.15 10.64 -16.10
C VAL A 14 26.32 10.59 -17.61
N PHE A 15 27.46 11.05 -18.11
CA PHE A 15 27.87 10.64 -19.44
C PHE A 15 28.32 9.16 -19.30
N ALA A 16 27.31 8.28 -19.30
CA ALA A 16 27.29 6.80 -19.26
C ALA A 16 27.29 6.06 -17.90
N GLU A 17 26.08 5.75 -17.41
CA GLU A 17 25.74 4.40 -16.91
C GLU A 17 24.59 3.83 -17.76
N SER A 18 24.72 3.92 -19.09
CA SER A 18 23.82 3.25 -20.01
C SER A 18 24.57 2.87 -21.27
N PHE A 19 25.17 1.67 -21.25
CA PHE A 19 25.17 0.83 -22.45
C PHE A 19 24.06 -0.22 -22.31
N GLU A 20 22.83 0.23 -22.04
CA GLU A 20 21.71 -0.33 -22.78
C GLU A 20 21.59 0.47 -24.08
N SER A 21 21.30 -0.25 -25.16
CA SER A 21 21.44 0.16 -26.56
C SER A 21 20.94 1.58 -26.89
N PRO A 22 21.52 2.27 -27.88
CA PRO A 22 20.75 3.31 -28.58
C PRO A 22 19.45 2.67 -29.09
N GLU A 23 18.31 3.34 -28.92
CA GLU A 23 17.12 3.06 -29.71
C GLU A 23 17.52 3.13 -31.19
N VAL A 24 17.81 1.97 -31.78
CA VAL A 24 17.76 1.81 -33.22
C VAL A 24 16.28 1.66 -33.52
N SER A 25 15.68 2.73 -34.03
CA SER A 25 14.34 2.67 -34.59
C SER A 25 14.29 1.57 -35.66
N GLY A 26 13.56 0.51 -35.33
CA GLY A 26 13.25 -0.60 -36.23
C GLY A 26 14.00 -1.90 -35.97
N PHE A 27 13.75 -2.59 -34.85
CA PHE A 27 13.66 -4.06 -34.76
C PHE A 27 12.91 -4.46 -33.48
N GLN A 28 12.07 -5.51 -33.55
CA GLN A 28 11.11 -5.92 -32.51
C GLN A 28 11.77 -6.56 -31.27
N SER A 29 11.16 -6.30 -30.11
CA SER A 29 11.49 -6.87 -28.80
C SER A 29 11.43 -8.41 -28.78
N LYS A 30 12.53 -9.05 -28.37
CA LYS A 30 12.49 -10.39 -27.75
C LYS A 30 13.29 -10.36 -26.44
N THR A 31 12.65 -10.95 -25.45
CA THR A 31 12.93 -11.08 -24.01
C THR A 31 14.41 -11.24 -23.61
N VAL A 32 14.83 -10.54 -22.55
CA VAL A 32 16.06 -10.79 -21.78
C VAL A 32 15.73 -11.75 -20.61
N PRO A 33 16.45 -12.87 -20.41
CA PRO A 33 16.35 -13.67 -19.19
C PRO A 33 17.27 -13.16 -18.08
N ASP A 34 16.82 -13.32 -16.84
CA ASP A 34 17.34 -12.73 -15.60
C ASP A 34 18.64 -13.39 -15.04
N ASN A 35 19.51 -13.89 -15.90
CA ASN A 35 20.76 -14.53 -15.51
C ASN A 35 21.87 -14.24 -16.53
N GLY A 36 22.62 -13.17 -16.26
CA GLY A 36 23.53 -12.54 -17.21
C GLY A 36 24.59 -13.46 -17.81
N HIS A 37 24.66 -13.51 -19.14
CA HIS A 37 25.85 -13.80 -19.93
C HIS A 37 25.68 -13.28 -21.37
N TRP A 38 26.68 -12.55 -21.91
CA TRP A 38 26.90 -12.47 -23.37
C TRP A 38 28.38 -12.45 -23.74
N VAL A 39 28.70 -13.22 -24.77
CA VAL A 39 29.98 -13.31 -25.51
C VAL A 39 29.66 -13.12 -26.99
N GLY A 40 30.44 -12.33 -27.75
CA GLY A 40 30.26 -12.17 -29.19
C GLY A 40 31.56 -11.94 -29.96
N SER A 41 31.79 -12.74 -31.01
CA SER A 41 32.98 -12.80 -31.88
C SER A 41 32.92 -11.88 -33.11
N ALA A 42 34.09 -11.67 -33.76
CA ALA A 42 34.39 -10.67 -34.80
C ALA A 42 33.88 -10.93 -36.24
N GLY A 43 33.69 -9.83 -37.01
CA GLY A 43 33.60 -9.85 -38.48
C GLY A 43 33.49 -8.48 -39.22
N ALA A 44 34.57 -8.13 -39.95
CA ALA A 44 34.69 -7.27 -41.16
C ALA A 44 34.51 -5.74 -41.16
N TYR A 45 34.18 -5.06 -40.06
CA TYR A 45 34.35 -3.60 -39.96
C TYR A 45 35.24 -3.30 -38.75
N ASN A 46 36.33 -2.53 -38.96
CA ASN A 46 37.38 -2.20 -37.99
C ASN A 46 36.86 -1.49 -36.72
N ALA A 47 36.13 -2.20 -35.87
CA ALA A 47 35.82 -1.85 -34.50
C ALA A 47 36.38 -2.99 -33.63
N ASN A 48 37.52 -2.75 -32.98
CA ASN A 48 38.05 -3.72 -32.03
C ASN A 48 37.26 -3.60 -30.71
N LEU A 49 36.88 -4.78 -30.20
CA LEU A 49 35.70 -5.12 -29.39
C LEU A 49 35.65 -4.63 -27.94
N ARG A 50 34.42 -4.64 -27.41
CA ARG A 50 33.97 -4.35 -26.04
C ARG A 50 33.67 -5.64 -25.27
N GLY A 51 33.97 -5.69 -23.97
CA GLY A 51 33.57 -6.77 -23.04
C GLY A 51 34.17 -6.63 -21.62
N LEU A 52 33.53 -7.28 -20.63
CA LEU A 52 33.96 -7.40 -19.22
C LEU A 52 35.17 -8.34 -19.06
N TYR A 53 36.05 -8.03 -18.10
CA TYR A 53 37.22 -8.84 -17.74
C TYR A 53 36.87 -9.95 -16.72
N ASN A 54 37.21 -11.21 -17.02
CA ASN A 54 37.39 -12.29 -16.03
C ASN A 54 38.42 -13.34 -16.54
N GLU A 55 39.57 -13.36 -15.85
CA GLU A 55 40.61 -14.38 -15.60
C GLU A 55 41.11 -15.43 -16.63
N THR A 56 40.64 -15.59 -17.87
CA THR A 56 41.13 -16.74 -18.71
C THR A 56 41.58 -16.52 -20.14
N VAL A 57 41.86 -15.29 -20.61
CA VAL A 57 42.42 -15.10 -21.96
C VAL A 57 43.68 -14.23 -21.95
N ALA A 58 44.82 -14.82 -22.33
CA ALA A 58 46.09 -14.10 -22.52
C ALA A 58 46.22 -13.58 -23.96
N TRP A 59 46.25 -12.26 -24.15
CA TRP A 59 46.68 -11.54 -25.36
C TRP A 59 47.61 -10.37 -24.98
N PRO A 60 48.51 -9.91 -25.88
CA PRO A 60 49.82 -9.40 -25.50
C PRO A 60 49.83 -7.92 -25.05
N ASP A 61 50.60 -7.69 -23.98
CA ASP A 61 51.27 -6.44 -23.55
C ASP A 61 50.45 -5.14 -23.44
N THR A 62 49.23 -5.19 -22.87
CA THR A 62 48.65 -4.00 -22.24
C THR A 62 49.04 -3.97 -20.75
N PRO A 63 49.59 -2.85 -20.22
CA PRO A 63 49.93 -2.77 -18.80
C PRO A 63 48.67 -2.94 -17.94
N GLU A 64 48.77 -3.77 -16.89
CA GLU A 64 47.72 -3.94 -15.89
C GLU A 64 47.39 -2.60 -15.23
N PHE A 65 46.11 -2.21 -15.27
CA PHE A 65 45.55 -1.09 -14.52
C PHE A 65 44.65 -1.67 -13.43
N THR A 66 44.90 -1.36 -12.16
CA THR A 66 44.03 -1.71 -11.04
C THR A 66 43.12 -0.54 -10.72
N THR A 67 41.80 -0.72 -10.66
CA THR A 67 40.89 0.33 -10.17
C THR A 67 40.73 0.23 -8.64
N PRO A 68 40.33 1.32 -7.95
CA PRO A 68 39.97 1.28 -6.52
C PRO A 68 38.77 0.37 -6.20
N TYR A 69 38.01 -0.07 -7.21
CA TYR A 69 36.78 -0.86 -7.06
C TYR A 69 36.96 -2.36 -7.42
N GLY A 70 38.21 -2.81 -7.59
CA GLY A 70 38.54 -4.19 -7.98
C GLY A 70 38.55 -4.42 -9.50
N ASP A 71 38.34 -5.66 -9.94
CA ASP A 71 38.46 -6.09 -11.35
C ASP A 71 37.31 -5.62 -12.27
N GLN A 72 36.50 -4.64 -11.84
CA GLN A 72 35.52 -3.97 -12.69
C GLN A 72 36.18 -2.76 -13.37
N GLY A 73 36.91 -3.01 -14.46
CA GLY A 73 37.45 -1.97 -15.32
C GLY A 73 37.13 -2.25 -16.79
N TYR A 74 36.55 -1.28 -17.49
CA TYR A 74 36.40 -1.34 -18.95
C TYR A 74 37.63 -0.71 -19.62
N PHE A 75 38.22 -1.42 -20.58
CA PHE A 75 39.31 -0.91 -21.40
C PHE A 75 38.74 -0.29 -22.69
N LEU A 76 38.95 1.02 -22.91
CA LEU A 76 38.65 1.69 -24.17
C LEU A 76 39.95 2.23 -24.77
N ASN A 77 40.54 1.46 -25.70
CA ASN A 77 41.68 1.91 -26.48
C ASN A 77 41.19 2.61 -27.75
N TYR A 78 41.22 3.94 -27.76
CA TYR A 78 41.09 4.72 -28.99
C TYR A 78 42.47 5.20 -29.45
N SER A 79 43.27 4.30 -30.01
CA SER A 79 44.39 4.72 -30.85
C SER A 79 43.83 5.30 -32.16
N THR A 80 43.57 6.61 -32.18
CA THR A 80 43.64 7.57 -33.30
C THR A 80 42.64 8.71 -33.09
N THR A 81 43.14 9.83 -32.54
CA THR A 81 42.69 11.21 -32.79
C THR A 81 41.19 11.38 -33.04
N SER A 82 40.35 11.21 -32.02
CA SER A 82 38.98 11.74 -31.96
C SER A 82 38.48 11.61 -30.51
N LEU A 83 38.64 12.70 -29.77
CA LEU A 83 38.11 12.92 -28.43
C LEU A 83 36.68 12.39 -28.26
N THR A 84 36.37 11.84 -27.08
CA THR A 84 35.03 11.97 -26.50
C THR A 84 34.84 13.44 -26.14
N THR A 85 34.29 14.22 -27.06
CA THR A 85 33.33 15.22 -26.59
C THR A 85 32.24 14.47 -25.85
N ALA A 86 31.97 14.80 -24.59
CA ALA A 86 30.58 14.84 -24.18
C ALA A 86 29.90 15.79 -25.17
N GLU A 87 29.35 15.26 -26.26
CA GLU A 87 28.89 16.07 -27.40
C GLU A 87 27.87 17.10 -26.91
N GLY A 88 28.31 18.35 -26.91
CA GLY A 88 27.53 19.49 -27.39
C GLY A 88 26.27 19.77 -26.60
N ALA A 89 26.47 20.31 -25.40
CA ALA A 89 25.47 20.85 -24.51
C ALA A 89 24.59 19.82 -23.80
N THR A 90 24.50 20.00 -22.48
CA THR A 90 23.79 19.11 -21.54
C THR A 90 22.27 19.17 -21.70
N GLY A 91 21.76 19.99 -22.63
CA GLY A 91 20.36 20.40 -22.71
C GLY A 91 19.91 21.29 -21.53
N GLN A 92 20.79 21.51 -20.55
CA GLN A 92 20.49 22.33 -19.40
C GLN A 92 20.80 23.80 -19.65
N THR A 93 19.87 24.64 -19.21
CA THR A 93 20.02 26.08 -19.24
C THR A 93 20.51 26.56 -17.88
N ILE A 94 21.53 27.41 -17.87
CA ILE A 94 22.10 27.97 -16.65
C ILE A 94 21.04 28.83 -15.95
N THR A 95 20.76 28.49 -14.69
CA THR A 95 19.72 29.12 -13.85
C THR A 95 20.35 29.68 -12.58
N ALA A 96 19.90 30.86 -12.15
CA ALA A 96 20.43 31.54 -10.96
C ALA A 96 20.26 30.67 -9.70
N GLY A 97 21.23 30.72 -8.80
CA GLY A 97 21.18 30.00 -7.51
C GLY A 97 21.30 28.48 -7.60
N VAL A 98 21.48 27.91 -8.80
CA VAL A 98 21.70 26.47 -9.00
C VAL A 98 23.19 26.19 -9.04
N THR A 99 23.66 25.25 -8.23
CA THR A 99 25.06 24.84 -8.20
C THR A 99 25.32 23.68 -9.16
N TYR A 100 26.29 23.85 -10.06
CA TYR A 100 26.72 22.88 -11.06
C TYR A 100 28.13 22.39 -10.71
N THR A 101 28.30 21.10 -10.43
CA THR A 101 29.59 20.49 -10.08
C THR A 101 29.94 19.38 -11.08
N LEU A 102 31.05 19.49 -11.79
CA LEU A 102 31.59 18.41 -12.62
C LEU A 102 32.60 17.60 -11.79
N THR A 103 32.44 16.29 -11.71
CA THR A 103 33.39 15.36 -11.08
C THR A 103 33.87 14.32 -12.08
N PHE A 104 35.13 13.89 -11.98
CA PHE A 104 35.71 12.88 -12.87
C PHE A 104 37.00 12.31 -12.27
N ASN A 105 37.39 11.11 -12.72
CA ASN A 105 38.68 10.49 -12.47
C ASN A 105 39.61 10.68 -13.67
N ALA A 106 40.92 10.74 -13.42
CA ALA A 106 41.91 10.72 -14.48
C ALA A 106 43.11 9.83 -14.14
N ALA A 107 43.81 9.36 -15.18
CA ALA A 107 45.03 8.56 -15.08
C ALA A 107 46.00 8.89 -16.21
N VAL A 108 47.27 8.51 -16.02
CA VAL A 108 48.27 8.50 -17.10
C VAL A 108 48.62 7.08 -17.51
N LEU A 109 49.07 6.91 -18.75
CA LEU A 109 49.69 5.66 -19.15
C LEU A 109 50.90 5.34 -18.27
N LYS A 110 51.11 4.06 -17.97
CA LYS A 110 52.24 3.59 -17.15
C LYS A 110 53.56 4.09 -17.75
N ASP A 111 54.40 4.69 -16.91
CA ASP A 111 55.68 5.32 -17.28
C ASP A 111 55.60 6.60 -18.15
N ALA A 112 54.40 7.18 -18.32
CA ALA A 112 54.18 8.49 -18.97
C ALA A 112 54.00 9.62 -17.94
N SER A 113 54.08 10.87 -18.41
CA SER A 113 53.67 12.06 -17.66
C SER A 113 52.51 12.73 -18.39
N GLY A 114 51.38 12.93 -17.72
CA GLY A 114 50.22 13.59 -18.31
C GLY A 114 49.64 14.66 -17.38
N ASN A 115 49.09 15.70 -18.00
CA ASN A 115 48.30 16.73 -17.34
C ASN A 115 46.86 16.63 -17.82
N TYR A 116 45.93 17.01 -16.94
CA TYR A 116 44.52 17.12 -17.29
C TYR A 116 44.08 18.57 -17.37
N ARG A 117 43.02 18.82 -18.15
CA ARG A 117 42.26 20.07 -18.13
C ARG A 117 40.78 19.78 -18.34
N ALA A 118 39.95 20.37 -17.49
CA ALA A 118 38.49 20.22 -17.50
C ALA A 118 37.80 21.58 -17.35
N GLU A 119 36.73 21.82 -18.11
CA GLU A 119 36.04 23.12 -18.17
C GLU A 119 34.53 22.96 -18.28
N LEU A 120 33.79 23.82 -17.58
CA LEU A 120 32.36 24.09 -17.80
C LEU A 120 32.23 25.29 -18.73
N VAL A 121 31.39 25.19 -19.76
CA VAL A 121 31.28 26.16 -20.85
C VAL A 121 29.82 26.53 -21.10
N ALA A 122 29.50 27.82 -21.16
CA ALA A 122 28.21 28.36 -21.52
C ALA A 122 28.14 28.72 -23.01
N PHE A 123 27.21 28.12 -23.75
CA PHE A 123 26.98 28.38 -25.18
C PHE A 123 25.80 29.33 -25.40
N GLY A 124 26.03 30.36 -26.18
CA GLY A 124 24.99 31.31 -26.60
C GLY A 124 24.24 30.84 -27.85
N PRO A 125 23.12 31.50 -28.17
CA PRO A 125 22.34 31.21 -29.38
C PRO A 125 23.10 31.53 -30.69
N GLU A 126 24.15 32.36 -30.62
CA GLU A 126 25.00 32.77 -31.76
C GLU A 126 26.14 31.76 -32.06
N ASP A 127 26.38 30.77 -31.20
CA ASP A 127 27.49 29.80 -31.33
C ASP A 127 27.15 28.67 -32.33
N ASP A 128 27.94 28.50 -33.40
CA ASP A 128 27.74 27.53 -34.49
C ASP A 128 27.56 26.07 -33.98
N ASN A 129 26.47 25.42 -34.37
CA ASN A 129 26.18 24.01 -34.07
C ASN A 129 27.28 23.04 -34.51
N LYS A 130 28.10 23.38 -35.52
CA LYS A 130 29.27 22.57 -35.90
C LYS A 130 30.44 22.69 -34.92
N ALA A 131 30.59 23.85 -34.26
CA ALA A 131 31.58 24.06 -33.22
C ALA A 131 31.20 23.32 -31.92
N ARG A 132 29.89 23.16 -31.65
CA ARG A 132 29.37 22.33 -30.54
C ARG A 132 29.75 20.85 -30.64
N LYS A 133 30.06 20.36 -31.85
CA LYS A 133 30.48 18.97 -32.15
C LYS A 133 32.00 18.81 -32.32
N ASN A 134 32.76 19.91 -32.24
CA ASN A 134 34.21 19.87 -32.38
C ASN A 134 34.87 20.27 -31.04
N PRO A 135 35.50 19.33 -30.33
CA PRO A 135 36.12 19.56 -29.02
C PRO A 135 37.21 20.64 -29.07
N ASN A 136 37.83 20.83 -30.22
CA ASN A 136 38.93 21.77 -30.43
C ASN A 136 38.47 23.14 -30.94
N ALA A 137 37.15 23.39 -31.04
CA ALA A 137 36.62 24.68 -31.46
C ALA A 137 36.58 25.69 -30.29
N SER A 138 36.92 26.94 -30.57
CA SER A 138 36.95 28.03 -29.59
C SER A 138 35.59 28.69 -29.33
N ALA A 139 34.48 27.99 -29.56
CA ALA A 139 33.12 28.53 -29.36
C ALA A 139 32.64 28.33 -27.91
N GLY A 140 31.77 29.22 -27.41
CA GLY A 140 31.27 29.23 -26.03
C GLY A 140 32.18 29.96 -25.02
N THR A 141 31.63 30.31 -23.84
CA THR A 141 32.33 31.03 -22.76
C THR A 141 32.58 30.10 -21.56
N VAL A 142 33.83 29.93 -21.13
CA VAL A 142 34.16 29.10 -19.95
C VAL A 142 33.64 29.77 -18.68
N VAL A 143 32.83 29.06 -17.89
CA VAL A 143 32.26 29.53 -16.61
C VAL A 143 32.96 28.95 -15.38
N ALA A 144 33.61 27.78 -15.50
CA ALA A 144 34.53 27.23 -14.51
C ALA A 144 35.57 26.33 -15.17
N LYS A 145 36.76 26.21 -14.57
CA LYS A 145 37.87 25.39 -15.10
C LYS A 145 38.78 24.82 -14.02
N ALA A 146 39.38 23.66 -14.28
CA ALA A 146 40.51 23.10 -13.53
C ALA A 146 41.51 22.42 -14.46
N GLY A 147 42.72 22.20 -13.94
CA GLY A 147 43.76 21.42 -14.60
C GLY A 147 44.99 21.26 -13.70
N GLY A 148 45.80 20.24 -13.98
CA GLY A 148 47.00 19.94 -13.19
C GLY A 148 47.66 18.60 -13.56
N PRO A 149 48.77 18.27 -12.89
CA PRO A 149 49.46 16.99 -13.08
C PRO A 149 48.65 15.83 -12.50
N ILE A 150 48.66 14.71 -13.20
CA ILE A 150 48.13 13.43 -12.72
C ILE A 150 49.31 12.65 -12.12
N THR A 151 49.10 12.02 -10.97
CA THR A 151 50.15 11.34 -10.21
C THR A 151 50.02 9.82 -10.19
N GLY A 152 48.82 9.30 -10.47
CA GLY A 152 48.51 7.88 -10.56
C GLY A 152 48.31 7.40 -12.01
N SER A 153 48.66 6.15 -12.26
CA SER A 153 48.32 5.47 -13.53
C SER A 153 47.06 4.63 -13.42
N ASP A 154 46.44 4.55 -12.24
CA ASP A 154 45.44 3.58 -11.81
C ASP A 154 44.02 4.17 -11.64
N MET A 155 43.74 5.33 -12.28
CA MET A 155 42.48 6.08 -12.20
C MET A 155 42.09 6.56 -10.79
N SER A 156 43.02 6.53 -9.83
CA SER A 156 42.77 6.97 -8.45
C SER A 156 42.64 8.48 -8.29
N ASP A 157 43.13 9.27 -9.25
CA ASP A 157 43.13 10.73 -9.15
C ASP A 157 41.73 11.28 -9.52
N SER A 158 40.95 11.63 -8.49
CA SER A 158 39.62 12.25 -8.62
C SER A 158 39.67 13.77 -8.57
N PHE A 159 38.93 14.43 -9.46
CA PHE A 159 38.88 15.89 -9.58
C PHE A 159 37.44 16.41 -9.62
N SER A 160 37.25 17.67 -9.21
CA SER A 160 35.95 18.33 -9.27
C SER A 160 36.05 19.83 -9.54
N ILE A 161 35.10 20.39 -10.30
CA ILE A 161 34.93 21.85 -10.49
C ILE A 161 33.48 22.25 -10.27
N THR A 162 33.25 23.41 -9.64
CA THR A 162 31.91 23.89 -9.29
C THR A 162 31.65 25.31 -9.81
N TYR A 163 30.41 25.58 -10.23
CA TYR A 163 29.93 26.88 -10.66
C TYR A 163 28.50 27.13 -10.13
N THR A 164 28.27 28.27 -9.48
CA THR A 164 26.94 28.72 -9.03
C THR A 164 26.72 30.14 -9.54
N PRO A 165 25.81 30.37 -10.51
CA PRO A 165 25.56 31.69 -11.07
C PRO A 165 24.69 32.53 -10.13
N GLU A 166 25.08 33.79 -9.93
CA GLU A 166 24.25 34.81 -9.24
C GLU A 166 23.08 35.26 -10.13
N GLU A 167 22.07 35.92 -9.53
CA GLU A 167 20.83 36.36 -10.21
C GLU A 167 21.05 37.32 -11.39
N ASP A 168 22.16 38.07 -11.40
CA ASP A 168 22.51 39.01 -12.46
C ASP A 168 23.56 38.45 -13.45
N SER A 169 23.87 37.16 -13.37
CA SER A 169 24.87 36.52 -14.23
C SER A 169 24.53 36.66 -15.71
N ALA A 170 25.49 37.18 -16.50
CA ALA A 170 25.37 37.32 -17.96
C ALA A 170 25.33 35.98 -18.71
N HIS A 171 25.36 34.85 -17.98
CA HIS A 171 25.29 33.49 -18.51
C HIS A 171 23.93 32.82 -18.27
N LEU A 172 23.03 33.44 -17.50
CA LEU A 172 21.68 32.92 -17.30
C LEU A 172 20.96 32.76 -18.64
N GLY A 173 20.21 31.68 -18.80
CA GLY A 173 19.51 31.39 -20.05
C GLY A 173 20.40 30.79 -21.16
N LYS A 174 21.72 30.67 -20.95
CA LYS A 174 22.63 29.98 -21.89
C LYS A 174 22.72 28.49 -21.61
N GLU A 175 23.06 27.73 -22.64
CA GLU A 175 23.17 26.27 -22.55
C GLU A 175 24.52 25.85 -21.94
N LEU A 176 24.53 24.91 -20.99
CA LEU A 176 25.75 24.45 -20.32
C LEU A 176 26.38 23.25 -21.04
N GLY A 177 27.70 23.21 -21.18
CA GLY A 177 28.47 22.06 -21.67
C GLY A 177 29.79 21.85 -20.93
N ILE A 178 30.47 20.73 -21.24
CA ILE A 178 31.73 20.29 -20.60
C ILE A 178 32.80 20.10 -21.67
N ARG A 179 34.04 20.51 -21.37
CA ARG A 179 35.20 20.29 -22.25
C ARG A 179 36.37 19.71 -21.46
N PHE A 180 36.93 18.63 -22.00
CA PHE A 180 38.25 18.11 -21.61
C PHE A 180 39.23 18.37 -22.74
N ASP A 181 40.45 18.74 -22.40
CA ASP A 181 41.53 18.93 -23.36
C ASP A 181 42.76 18.16 -22.88
N ASP A 182 43.45 17.53 -23.80
CA ASP A 182 44.63 16.73 -23.51
C ASP A 182 45.84 17.64 -23.67
N ALA A 183 46.20 18.32 -22.59
CA ALA A 183 47.21 19.36 -22.62
C ALA A 183 48.57 18.84 -23.11
N ASP A 184 48.84 17.52 -23.01
CA ASP A 184 50.13 16.90 -23.37
C ASP A 184 50.06 15.60 -24.21
N GLY A 185 48.91 14.93 -24.38
CA GLY A 185 48.73 13.77 -25.28
C GLY A 185 48.46 12.41 -24.61
N ASP A 186 48.50 12.33 -23.27
CA ASP A 186 48.69 11.07 -22.54
C ASP A 186 47.75 10.89 -21.32
N ALA A 187 46.74 11.75 -21.14
CA ALA A 187 45.78 11.67 -20.02
C ALA A 187 44.50 10.91 -20.40
N LEU A 188 44.05 10.02 -19.52
CA LEU A 188 42.81 9.26 -19.61
C LEU A 188 41.80 9.77 -18.57
N TYR A 189 40.51 9.73 -18.89
CA TYR A 189 39.43 10.21 -18.04
C TYR A 189 38.33 9.15 -17.89
N ASP A 190 37.73 9.03 -16.70
CA ASP A 190 36.62 8.12 -16.41
C ASP A 190 35.68 8.71 -15.34
N ASN A 191 34.51 8.10 -15.10
CA ASN A 191 33.51 8.51 -14.10
C ASN A 191 33.09 9.99 -14.19
N VAL A 192 32.94 10.51 -15.41
CA VAL A 192 32.57 11.91 -15.65
C VAL A 192 31.09 12.13 -15.30
N ARG A 193 30.84 12.92 -14.25
CA ARG A 193 29.51 13.18 -13.69
C ARG A 193 29.27 14.68 -13.53
N LEU A 194 28.20 15.21 -14.13
CA LEU A 194 27.72 16.56 -13.86
C LEU A 194 26.64 16.50 -12.77
N ILE A 195 26.90 17.15 -11.65
CA ILE A 195 26.04 17.23 -10.48
C ILE A 195 25.32 18.58 -10.51
N VAL A 196 23.98 18.60 -10.64
CA VAL A 196 23.18 19.82 -10.59
C VAL A 196 22.33 19.83 -9.33
N GLY A 197 22.49 20.83 -8.46
CA GLY A 197 21.80 20.91 -7.16
C GLY A 197 21.28 22.31 -6.82
N HIS A 198 20.15 22.37 -6.11
CA HIS A 198 19.61 23.60 -5.51
C HIS A 198 20.26 23.86 -4.14
N ASP A 199 20.21 25.12 -3.67
CA ASP A 199 20.52 25.42 -2.28
C ASP A 199 19.34 24.99 -1.39
N TYR A 200 19.58 24.14 -0.40
CA TYR A 200 18.56 23.46 0.43
C TYR A 200 18.48 24.09 1.83
N ALA A 201 18.80 25.37 1.99
CA ALA A 201 18.71 26.06 3.26
C ALA A 201 17.28 26.58 3.50
N PRO A 202 16.44 25.93 4.33
CA PRO A 202 15.10 26.45 4.64
C PRO A 202 15.21 27.85 5.28
N THR A 203 14.20 28.69 5.09
CA THR A 203 14.17 30.05 5.70
C THR A 203 12.85 30.23 6.45
N PRO A 204 12.84 30.71 7.72
CA PRO A 204 11.61 30.90 8.48
C PRO A 204 10.66 31.86 7.74
N ALA A 205 9.40 31.48 7.59
CA ALA A 205 8.41 32.31 6.88
C ALA A 205 7.69 33.27 7.85
N SER A 206 7.27 32.77 9.01
CA SER A 206 6.83 33.51 10.19
C SER A 206 6.38 32.51 11.27
N GLY A 207 6.63 32.79 12.55
CA GLY A 207 5.90 32.13 13.64
C GLY A 207 4.71 33.03 13.97
N GLU A 208 3.52 32.71 13.45
CA GLU A 208 2.30 33.43 13.83
C GLU A 208 1.33 32.51 14.58
N ASN A 209 0.78 33.10 15.64
CA ASN A 209 -0.29 32.67 16.55
C ASN A 209 0.06 31.65 17.63
N LEU A 210 0.16 32.19 18.85
CA LEU A 210 -0.03 31.53 20.13
C LEU A 210 -1.52 31.63 20.49
N PHE A 211 -2.27 30.54 20.40
CA PHE A 211 -3.52 30.34 21.17
C PHE A 211 -3.75 28.83 21.36
N ASN A 212 -3.14 28.27 22.41
CA ASN A 212 -3.47 27.00 23.13
C ASN A 212 -2.23 26.50 23.87
N GLY A 213 -2.07 26.84 25.15
CA GLY A 213 -1.08 26.25 26.06
C GLY A 213 0.36 26.09 25.63
N GLY A 214 0.83 27.08 24.87
CA GLY A 214 2.20 27.13 24.39
C GLY A 214 2.40 26.46 23.04
N GLU A 215 1.36 25.96 22.37
CA GLU A 215 1.49 25.50 21.00
C GLU A 215 1.91 26.64 20.07
N VAL A 216 3.04 26.43 19.39
CA VAL A 216 3.61 27.34 18.40
C VAL A 216 3.71 26.59 17.09
N THR A 217 3.09 27.13 16.04
CA THR A 217 3.28 26.60 14.68
C THR A 217 4.55 27.19 14.07
N LEU A 218 5.56 26.35 13.87
CA LEU A 218 6.76 26.65 13.11
C LEU A 218 6.46 26.48 11.63
N THR A 219 6.81 27.46 10.81
CA THR A 219 6.66 27.41 9.34
C THR A 219 7.98 27.73 8.64
N TRP A 220 8.22 27.11 7.49
CA TRP A 220 9.43 27.36 6.69
C TRP A 220 9.15 27.36 5.20
N THR A 221 9.97 28.10 4.46
CA THR A 221 9.92 28.23 3.00
C THR A 221 11.24 27.78 2.36
N ASN A 222 11.29 27.73 1.02
CA ASN A 222 12.45 27.32 0.21
C ASN A 222 12.77 25.81 0.21
N MET A 223 11.77 24.96 0.46
CA MET A 223 11.82 23.53 0.12
C MET A 223 11.23 23.32 -1.29
N PRO A 224 11.76 22.41 -2.13
CA PRO A 224 11.18 22.16 -3.46
C PRO A 224 9.71 21.74 -3.31
N ALA A 225 8.85 22.22 -4.21
CA ALA A 225 7.44 21.84 -4.23
C ALA A 225 7.30 20.31 -4.25
N SER A 226 6.31 19.81 -3.51
CA SER A 226 5.95 18.40 -3.33
C SER A 226 5.49 17.74 -4.64
N ALA A 227 6.39 17.61 -5.60
CA ALA A 227 6.17 16.85 -6.82
C ALA A 227 6.30 15.35 -6.49
N PRO A 228 5.42 14.48 -7.04
CA PRO A 228 5.26 13.09 -6.62
C PRO A 228 6.49 12.18 -6.81
N SER A 229 7.55 12.63 -7.46
CA SER A 229 8.77 11.84 -7.68
C SER A 229 9.93 12.14 -6.74
N ASN A 230 9.91 13.25 -5.98
CA ASN A 230 11.01 13.69 -5.09
C ASN A 230 10.44 14.30 -3.80
N LYS A 231 9.92 13.46 -2.90
CA LYS A 231 9.41 13.90 -1.59
C LYS A 231 10.56 14.13 -0.61
N THR A 232 10.59 15.31 0.00
CA THR A 232 11.57 15.69 1.02
C THR A 232 10.95 15.56 2.41
N CYS A 233 11.48 14.65 3.21
CA CYS A 233 11.16 14.53 4.63
C CYS A 233 11.99 15.53 5.45
N VAL A 234 11.44 15.94 6.59
CA VAL A 234 12.16 16.76 7.57
C VAL A 234 12.18 16.12 8.94
N ASP A 235 13.27 16.38 9.64
CA ASP A 235 13.36 16.25 11.09
C ASP A 235 13.39 17.64 11.70
N ILE A 236 12.54 17.88 12.70
CA ILE A 236 12.52 19.15 13.42
C ILE A 236 13.06 18.91 14.82
N ARG A 237 14.07 19.68 15.21
CA ARG A 237 14.57 19.73 16.58
C ARG A 237 14.19 21.03 17.24
N PHE A 238 13.82 20.98 18.51
CA PHE A 238 13.29 22.10 19.27
C PHE A 238 13.76 22.03 20.75
N GLY A 239 13.99 23.18 21.38
CA GLY A 239 14.37 23.27 22.79
C GLY A 239 14.66 24.69 23.28
N THR A 240 15.04 24.82 24.55
CA THR A 240 15.41 26.09 25.19
C THR A 240 16.93 26.33 25.24
N ASP A 241 17.73 25.35 24.81
CA ASP A 241 19.19 25.40 24.76
C ASP A 241 19.65 25.09 23.33
N PRO A 242 20.35 26.01 22.64
CA PRO A 242 20.80 25.77 21.27
C PRO A 242 21.79 24.62 21.14
N ASP A 243 22.49 24.24 22.21
CA ASP A 243 23.45 23.14 22.20
C ASP A 243 22.79 21.77 22.51
N SER A 244 21.49 21.75 22.83
CA SER A 244 20.78 20.56 23.29
C SER A 244 19.30 20.55 22.85
N LEU A 245 19.07 20.46 21.53
CA LEU A 245 17.71 20.39 20.96
C LEU A 245 17.18 18.95 20.90
N ASN A 246 15.89 18.76 21.18
CA ASN A 246 15.20 17.47 21.10
C ASN A 246 14.49 17.31 19.76
N LEU A 247 14.50 16.11 19.19
CA LEU A 247 13.73 15.77 18.00
C LEU A 247 12.23 15.76 18.33
N VAL A 248 11.45 16.59 17.64
CA VAL A 248 9.99 16.76 17.82
C VAL A 248 9.18 16.36 16.58
N VAL A 249 9.80 16.35 15.41
CA VAL A 249 9.25 15.76 14.18
C VAL A 249 10.30 14.83 13.61
N ASP A 250 9.90 13.61 13.26
CA ASP A 250 10.77 12.57 12.70
C ASP A 250 10.22 12.14 11.33
N GLY A 251 10.95 12.48 10.27
CA GLY A 251 10.72 11.98 8.92
C GLY A 251 9.38 12.31 8.25
N LYS A 252 8.74 13.43 8.62
CA LYS A 252 7.46 13.84 8.04
C LYS A 252 7.62 14.68 6.78
N LEU A 253 6.72 14.50 5.83
CA LEU A 253 6.52 15.38 4.67
C LEU A 253 5.62 16.54 5.11
N THR A 254 6.21 17.65 5.53
CA THR A 254 5.48 18.83 6.00
C THR A 254 6.28 20.11 5.73
N ASP A 255 5.58 21.24 5.67
CA ASP A 255 6.12 22.62 5.66
C ASP A 255 5.81 23.37 6.97
N THR A 256 5.18 22.68 7.91
CA THR A 256 4.82 23.18 9.25
C THR A 256 5.07 22.14 10.35
N ALA A 257 5.30 22.61 11.57
CA ALA A 257 5.39 21.76 12.76
C ALA A 257 4.84 22.49 13.98
N VAL A 258 3.98 21.83 14.76
CA VAL A 258 3.51 22.36 16.04
C VAL A 258 4.48 21.92 17.14
N VAL A 259 4.96 22.86 17.95
CA VAL A 259 5.85 22.61 19.09
C VAL A 259 5.27 23.23 20.35
N ASN A 260 5.56 22.64 21.50
CA ASN A 260 5.08 23.15 22.78
C ASN A 260 6.15 24.05 23.45
N ALA A 261 5.82 25.32 23.61
CA ALA A 261 6.58 26.39 24.24
C ALA A 261 5.76 27.02 25.40
N PRO A 262 5.57 26.29 26.50
CA PRO A 262 4.54 26.59 27.52
C PRO A 262 4.93 27.70 28.50
N THR A 263 6.08 28.35 28.30
CA THR A 263 6.57 29.42 29.18
C THR A 263 7.21 30.53 28.37
N ALA A 264 7.15 31.75 28.88
CA ALA A 264 7.91 32.86 28.32
C ALA A 264 9.41 32.57 28.33
N GLY A 265 10.10 33.05 27.28
CA GLY A 265 11.52 32.78 27.09
C GLY A 265 11.92 32.63 25.64
N THR A 266 13.21 32.35 25.44
CA THR A 266 13.81 32.15 24.12
C THR A 266 13.87 30.66 23.79
N TYR A 267 13.34 30.30 22.62
CA TYR A 267 13.35 28.94 22.11
C TYR A 267 14.20 28.86 20.86
N TYR A 268 14.72 27.67 20.61
CA TYR A 268 15.65 27.36 19.54
C TYR A 268 15.13 26.16 18.77
N TRP A 269 15.33 26.16 17.45
CA TRP A 269 14.92 25.05 16.61
C TRP A 269 15.80 24.90 15.37
N GLN A 270 15.81 23.69 14.83
CA GLN A 270 16.60 23.30 13.67
C GLN A 270 15.79 22.36 12.79
N ILE A 271 15.99 22.48 11.48
CA ILE A 271 15.38 21.63 10.46
C ILE A 271 16.50 20.83 9.80
N ASP A 272 16.42 19.51 9.84
CA ASP A 272 17.19 18.66 8.94
C ASP A 272 16.29 18.16 7.82
N SER A 273 16.83 18.05 6.61
CA SER A 273 16.09 17.54 5.45
C SER A 273 16.78 16.37 4.77
N TYR A 274 15.99 15.43 4.27
CA TYR A 274 16.45 14.25 3.52
C TYR A 274 15.36 13.67 2.59
N PRO A 275 15.73 12.85 1.59
CA PRO A 275 14.76 12.19 0.71
C PRO A 275 13.92 11.11 1.40
N GLU A 276 12.63 11.01 1.06
CA GLU A 276 11.72 9.97 1.54
C GLU A 276 12.29 8.56 1.27
N GLY A 277 12.28 7.69 2.29
CA GLY A 277 12.77 6.30 2.19
C GLY A 277 14.28 6.12 2.45
N ASN A 278 15.03 7.19 2.75
CA ASN A 278 16.44 7.10 3.12
C ASN A 278 16.80 7.90 4.39
N PRO A 279 16.31 7.48 5.58
CA PRO A 279 16.57 8.17 6.85
C PRO A 279 18.04 8.09 7.31
N ASN A 280 18.86 7.21 6.70
CA ASN A 280 20.30 7.09 6.99
C ASN A 280 21.19 7.80 5.96
N GLY A 281 20.61 8.59 5.05
CA GLY A 281 21.35 9.46 4.15
C GLY A 281 22.05 10.60 4.90
N ILE A 282 22.93 11.35 4.22
CA ILE A 282 23.54 12.56 4.81
C ILE A 282 22.44 13.62 4.96
N ALA A 283 21.83 13.71 6.14
CA ALA A 283 20.90 14.78 6.48
C ALA A 283 21.61 16.14 6.37
N ARG A 284 20.96 17.12 5.70
CA ARG A 284 21.47 18.50 5.65
C ARG A 284 20.76 19.33 6.70
N SER A 285 21.54 19.74 7.71
CA SER A 285 21.05 20.57 8.81
C SER A 285 21.02 22.05 8.45
N SER A 286 19.94 22.72 8.81
CA SER A 286 19.84 24.17 8.80
C SER A 286 20.73 24.81 9.87
N THR A 287 20.88 26.14 9.83
CA THR A 287 21.27 26.91 11.01
C THR A 287 20.22 26.76 12.11
N ILE A 288 20.60 26.99 13.37
CA ILE A 288 19.64 27.05 14.48
C ILE A 288 18.92 28.40 14.42
N TYR A 289 17.59 28.35 14.38
CA TYR A 289 16.70 29.50 14.44
C TYR A 289 16.24 29.73 15.87
N THR A 290 15.76 30.94 16.15
CA THR A 290 15.24 31.30 17.47
C THR A 290 14.03 32.21 17.38
N PHE A 291 13.13 32.09 18.35
CA PHE A 291 12.05 33.05 18.61
C PHE A 291 11.93 33.26 20.13
N THR A 292 11.28 34.36 20.51
CA THR A 292 11.08 34.72 21.92
C THR A 292 9.59 34.91 22.18
N ILE A 293 9.12 34.29 23.27
CA ILE A 293 7.81 34.56 23.86
C ILE A 293 8.02 35.62 24.95
N ALA A 294 7.35 36.77 24.81
CA ALA A 294 7.43 37.88 25.76
C ALA A 294 6.50 37.65 26.97
N ASP A 295 6.93 38.15 28.12
CA ASP A 295 6.19 38.22 29.39
C ASP A 295 6.69 39.50 30.09
N THR A 296 5.91 40.57 29.94
CA THR A 296 6.32 41.94 30.23
C THR A 296 6.40 42.20 31.74
N ASP A 297 5.56 41.56 32.54
CA ASP A 297 5.54 41.72 34.00
C ASP A 297 6.15 40.53 34.77
N GLY A 298 6.51 39.46 34.06
CA GLY A 298 7.30 38.34 34.58
C GLY A 298 6.49 37.40 35.47
N ASP A 299 5.17 37.35 35.29
CA ASP A 299 4.27 36.56 36.15
C ASP A 299 4.03 35.13 35.64
N GLY A 300 4.56 34.81 34.45
CA GLY A 300 4.50 33.50 33.82
C GLY A 300 3.44 33.36 32.74
N LEU A 301 2.58 34.37 32.52
CA LEU A 301 1.68 34.46 31.37
C LEU A 301 2.36 35.19 30.21
N PRO A 302 2.27 34.69 28.97
CA PRO A 302 2.79 35.43 27.82
C PRO A 302 1.95 36.66 27.46
N ASP A 303 2.61 37.72 27.01
CA ASP A 303 1.98 38.96 26.53
C ASP A 303 0.86 38.69 25.50
N ASP A 304 1.13 37.82 24.52
CA ASP A 304 0.18 37.52 23.44
C ASP A 304 -1.08 36.81 23.96
N TYR A 305 -0.94 35.98 24.99
CA TYR A 305 -2.07 35.32 25.66
C TYR A 305 -2.90 36.35 26.44
N GLU A 306 -2.25 37.16 27.27
CA GLU A 306 -2.95 38.18 28.06
C GLU A 306 -3.70 39.21 27.18
N LEU A 307 -3.11 39.61 26.05
CA LEU A 307 -3.71 40.54 25.10
C LEU A 307 -5.03 40.02 24.52
N ALA A 308 -5.20 38.71 24.42
CA ALA A 308 -6.44 38.11 23.91
C ALA A 308 -7.48 37.87 25.00
N GLN A 309 -7.05 37.70 26.24
CA GLN A 309 -7.91 37.29 27.34
C GLN A 309 -8.41 38.46 28.21
N THR A 310 -7.98 39.69 27.94
CA THR A 310 -8.32 40.87 28.74
C THR A 310 -9.11 41.93 27.97
N GLU A 311 -10.11 42.52 28.63
CA GLU A 311 -10.86 43.68 28.11
C GLU A 311 -10.96 44.79 29.19
N PRO A 312 -10.32 45.96 29.00
CA PRO A 312 -9.56 46.38 27.82
C PRO A 312 -8.23 45.62 27.67
N VAL A 313 -7.83 45.39 26.41
CA VAL A 313 -6.58 44.68 26.06
C VAL A 313 -5.36 45.19 26.83
N SER A 314 -4.63 44.27 27.45
CA SER A 314 -3.42 44.54 28.24
C SER A 314 -2.52 43.31 28.28
N ASN A 315 -1.21 43.51 28.29
CA ASN A 315 -0.17 42.47 28.35
C ASN A 315 0.52 42.40 29.73
N THR A 316 -0.21 42.75 30.80
CA THR A 316 0.28 42.76 32.20
C THR A 316 -0.88 42.78 33.23
N ALA A 317 -2.10 42.42 32.81
CA ALA A 317 -3.31 42.70 33.61
C ALA A 317 -4.05 41.44 34.06
N LEU A 318 -3.77 40.31 33.41
CA LEU A 318 -4.38 39.03 33.78
C LEU A 318 -3.58 38.45 34.95
N ASP A 319 -4.21 38.32 36.11
CA ASP A 319 -3.53 37.71 37.27
C ASP A 319 -3.46 36.18 37.06
N PRO A 320 -2.26 35.55 37.05
CA PRO A 320 -2.10 34.11 36.85
C PRO A 320 -2.80 33.26 37.92
N GLY A 321 -3.09 33.85 39.09
CA GLY A 321 -3.84 33.21 40.17
C GLY A 321 -5.34 33.50 40.15
N SER A 322 -5.85 34.26 39.18
CA SER A 322 -7.29 34.51 39.03
C SER A 322 -8.01 33.32 38.42
N ASP A 323 -9.26 33.11 38.84
CA ASP A 323 -10.21 32.13 38.33
C ASP A 323 -11.40 32.95 37.85
N LEU A 324 -11.39 33.28 36.56
CA LEU A 324 -12.19 34.37 35.99
C LEU A 324 -13.63 33.93 35.68
N ASP A 325 -13.82 32.68 35.28
CA ASP A 325 -15.12 32.06 34.97
C ASP A 325 -15.65 31.15 36.09
N SER A 326 -14.87 30.95 37.15
CA SER A 326 -15.24 30.18 38.35
C SER A 326 -15.36 28.67 38.13
N ASP A 327 -14.58 28.10 37.21
CA ASP A 327 -14.50 26.67 36.94
C ASP A 327 -13.51 25.92 37.87
N GLN A 328 -12.79 26.68 38.71
CA GLN A 328 -11.73 26.26 39.64
C GLN A 328 -10.34 26.12 39.03
N LEU A 329 -10.10 26.50 37.78
CA LEU A 329 -8.76 26.66 37.20
C LEU A 329 -8.28 28.09 37.41
N THR A 330 -6.97 28.25 37.57
CA THR A 330 -6.39 29.60 37.49
C THR A 330 -6.05 29.94 36.05
N ALA A 331 -6.01 31.22 35.69
CA ALA A 331 -5.66 31.66 34.33
C ALA A 331 -4.31 31.10 33.83
N LEU A 332 -3.38 30.80 34.74
CA LEU A 332 -2.12 30.11 34.44
C LEU A 332 -2.28 28.60 34.23
N GLU A 333 -3.18 27.94 34.97
CA GLU A 333 -3.55 26.54 34.71
C GLU A 333 -4.23 26.42 33.34
N GLU A 334 -5.19 27.29 33.05
CA GLU A 334 -5.92 27.32 31.78
C GLU A 334 -5.00 27.59 30.60
N TYR A 335 -4.10 28.56 30.75
CA TYR A 335 -3.01 28.76 29.81
C TYR A 335 -2.30 27.43 29.56
N LYS A 336 -1.80 26.73 30.60
CA LYS A 336 -1.04 25.47 30.43
C LYS A 336 -1.82 24.34 29.78
N PHE A 337 -3.14 24.26 29.99
CA PHE A 337 -3.98 23.22 29.40
C PHE A 337 -4.62 23.63 28.07
N GLY A 338 -4.44 24.90 27.65
CA GLY A 338 -4.98 25.42 26.39
C GLY A 338 -6.46 25.77 26.46
N THR A 339 -7.04 25.87 27.65
CA THR A 339 -8.44 26.26 27.86
C THR A 339 -8.59 27.77 27.95
N ASN A 340 -9.83 28.26 27.89
CA ASN A 340 -10.12 29.68 27.80
C ASN A 340 -10.50 30.27 29.18
N PRO A 341 -9.71 31.20 29.75
CA PRO A 341 -9.96 31.80 31.07
C PRO A 341 -11.22 32.63 31.21
N ASN A 342 -11.99 32.80 30.15
CA ASN A 342 -13.27 33.49 30.19
C ASN A 342 -14.45 32.58 29.85
N ASP A 343 -14.22 31.27 29.71
CA ASP A 343 -15.20 30.29 29.27
C ASP A 343 -15.00 28.97 30.01
N PRO A 344 -15.88 28.62 30.96
CA PRO A 344 -15.64 27.51 31.88
C PRO A 344 -15.75 26.12 31.23
N ASP A 345 -15.99 26.03 29.92
CA ASP A 345 -16.31 24.83 29.11
C ASP A 345 -15.81 25.08 27.68
N THR A 346 -14.52 24.84 27.44
CA THR A 346 -13.83 25.28 26.23
C THR A 346 -14.29 24.53 24.97
N ASP A 347 -14.63 23.24 25.08
CA ASP A 347 -15.07 22.42 23.95
C ASP A 347 -16.60 22.35 23.78
N GLY A 348 -17.36 22.83 24.76
CA GLY A 348 -18.80 23.00 24.69
C GLY A 348 -19.60 21.72 24.95
N ASP A 349 -19.02 20.73 25.61
CA ASP A 349 -19.68 19.48 25.99
C ASP A 349 -20.51 19.60 27.29
N THR A 350 -20.41 20.74 27.97
CA THR A 350 -21.07 21.13 29.24
C THR A 350 -20.47 20.54 30.52
N LEU A 351 -19.37 19.81 30.41
CA LEU A 351 -18.43 19.56 31.48
C LEU A 351 -17.46 20.75 31.54
N SER A 352 -17.16 21.24 32.74
CA SER A 352 -16.26 22.39 32.85
C SER A 352 -14.80 21.96 32.71
N ASP A 353 -13.95 22.79 32.11
CA ASP A 353 -12.51 22.52 31.94
C ASP A 353 -11.84 22.05 33.24
N GLY A 354 -12.15 22.74 34.35
CA GLY A 354 -11.66 22.39 35.68
C GLY A 354 -12.14 21.03 36.20
N ALA A 355 -13.33 20.59 35.81
CA ALA A 355 -13.86 19.27 36.15
C ALA A 355 -13.15 18.14 35.39
N GLU A 356 -12.72 18.41 34.16
CA GLU A 356 -12.00 17.47 33.31
C GLU A 356 -10.55 17.33 33.74
N ILE A 357 -9.85 18.47 33.89
CA ILE A 357 -8.44 18.52 34.28
C ILE A 357 -8.22 18.03 35.71
N LYS A 358 -9.12 18.36 36.65
CA LYS A 358 -8.98 17.97 38.07
C LYS A 358 -9.74 16.70 38.42
N GLY A 359 -10.57 16.19 37.50
CA GLY A 359 -11.47 15.08 37.72
C GLY A 359 -12.58 15.40 38.72
N LEU A 360 -13.75 14.79 38.57
CA LEU A 360 -14.83 14.93 39.55
C LEU A 360 -14.60 14.05 40.78
N ALA A 361 -13.78 14.49 41.73
CA ALA A 361 -13.62 13.92 43.09
C ALA A 361 -13.54 12.37 43.14
N GLY A 362 -12.82 11.76 42.19
CA GLY A 362 -12.63 10.31 42.11
C GLY A 362 -13.83 9.52 41.57
N LYS A 363 -14.81 10.18 40.96
CA LYS A 363 -15.94 9.56 40.25
C LYS A 363 -15.73 9.49 38.75
N ARG A 364 -14.94 10.40 38.19
CA ARG A 364 -14.58 10.43 36.76
C ARG A 364 -13.06 10.41 36.57
N PRO A 365 -12.56 9.77 35.50
CA PRO A 365 -11.17 9.95 35.08
C PRO A 365 -10.94 11.40 34.62
N PHE A 366 -9.69 11.74 34.34
CA PHE A 366 -9.36 12.99 33.66
C PHE A 366 -9.67 12.82 32.18
N THR A 367 -10.37 13.79 31.59
CA THR A 367 -10.69 13.88 30.17
C THR A 367 -9.93 15.04 29.53
N ASN A 368 -10.06 15.23 28.21
CA ASN A 368 -9.40 16.30 27.48
C ASN A 368 -10.36 17.48 27.24
N PRO A 369 -10.18 18.63 27.90
CA PRO A 369 -11.10 19.78 27.85
C PRO A 369 -11.14 20.54 26.50
N LEU A 370 -10.46 19.99 25.50
CA LEU A 370 -10.44 20.51 24.14
C LEU A 370 -11.20 19.57 23.18
N LEU A 371 -11.77 18.48 23.68
CA LEU A 371 -12.45 17.44 22.94
C LEU A 371 -13.71 17.03 23.69
N ALA A 372 -14.87 17.42 23.15
CA ALA A 372 -16.15 17.08 23.75
C ALA A 372 -16.41 15.56 23.92
N ASP A 373 -15.65 14.73 23.23
CA ASP A 373 -15.64 13.27 23.26
C ASP A 373 -14.16 12.86 23.27
N THR A 374 -13.65 12.47 24.44
CA THR A 374 -12.22 12.28 24.63
C THR A 374 -11.67 11.03 23.95
N ASP A 375 -12.43 9.93 23.91
CA ASP A 375 -11.99 8.67 23.32
C ASP A 375 -12.50 8.43 21.88
N GLY A 376 -13.46 9.25 21.43
CA GLY A 376 -13.93 9.33 20.06
C GLY A 376 -14.96 8.26 19.68
N ASP A 377 -15.68 7.72 20.66
CA ASP A 377 -16.65 6.64 20.47
C ASP A 377 -18.05 7.14 20.03
N GLY A 378 -18.30 8.45 20.11
CA GLY A 378 -19.55 9.11 19.76
C GLY A 378 -20.40 9.59 20.95
N LEU A 379 -19.99 9.30 22.19
CA LEU A 379 -20.56 9.84 23.42
C LEU A 379 -19.71 11.01 23.92
N SER A 380 -20.36 12.01 24.53
CA SER A 380 -19.60 13.12 25.12
C SER A 380 -19.13 12.78 26.53
N ASP A 381 -18.06 13.41 26.99
CA ASP A 381 -17.50 13.17 28.33
C ASP A 381 -18.52 13.46 29.44
N LEU A 382 -19.46 14.40 29.22
CA LEU A 382 -20.63 14.60 30.08
C LEU A 382 -21.55 13.38 30.18
N ILE A 383 -21.82 12.68 29.09
CA ILE A 383 -22.74 11.53 29.06
C ILE A 383 -22.14 10.32 29.79
N GLU A 384 -20.82 10.17 29.73
CA GLU A 384 -20.11 9.02 30.25
C GLU A 384 -19.67 9.24 31.70
N THR A 385 -20.50 8.79 32.64
CA THR A 385 -20.30 9.13 34.05
C THR A 385 -19.27 8.29 34.79
N ASN A 386 -18.71 7.26 34.16
CA ASN A 386 -17.82 6.25 34.75
C ASN A 386 -18.40 5.66 36.05
N THR A 387 -19.72 5.54 36.11
CA THR A 387 -20.42 4.99 37.28
C THR A 387 -20.58 3.48 37.21
N GLY A 388 -20.34 2.87 36.04
CA GLY A 388 -20.55 1.45 35.80
C GLY A 388 -22.03 1.05 35.81
N VAL A 389 -22.94 2.03 35.63
CA VAL A 389 -24.39 1.83 35.72
C VAL A 389 -25.09 2.73 34.71
N TRP A 390 -25.76 2.12 33.75
CA TRP A 390 -26.66 2.82 32.83
C TRP A 390 -27.84 3.47 33.57
N LYS A 391 -28.01 4.78 33.43
CA LYS A 391 -29.20 5.49 33.92
C LYS A 391 -30.12 5.92 32.79
N SER A 392 -29.56 6.40 31.68
CA SER A 392 -30.27 6.84 30.48
C SER A 392 -29.28 7.14 29.35
N ALA A 393 -29.78 7.41 28.15
CA ALA A 393 -28.93 7.89 27.04
C ALA A 393 -28.19 9.23 27.30
N ALA A 394 -28.52 9.97 28.36
CA ALA A 394 -27.80 11.17 28.78
C ALA A 394 -26.86 10.92 30.00
N ASP A 395 -26.77 9.67 30.45
CA ASP A 395 -25.93 9.19 31.57
C ASP A 395 -25.78 7.67 31.41
N THR A 396 -24.90 7.28 30.49
CA THR A 396 -24.63 5.88 30.09
C THR A 396 -23.85 5.15 31.17
N GLY A 397 -23.06 5.90 31.95
CA GLY A 397 -22.23 5.38 33.02
C GLY A 397 -20.94 4.70 32.58
N THR A 398 -20.68 4.65 31.27
CA THR A 398 -19.45 4.18 30.63
C THR A 398 -18.28 5.11 30.92
N ASN A 399 -17.07 4.76 30.48
CA ASN A 399 -15.83 5.42 30.85
C ASN A 399 -15.40 6.28 29.66
N PRO A 400 -15.28 7.61 29.81
CA PRO A 400 -14.93 8.54 28.70
C PRO A 400 -13.49 8.41 28.19
N MET A 401 -12.81 7.32 28.51
CA MET A 401 -11.43 7.02 28.11
C MET A 401 -11.32 5.61 27.53
N ASP A 402 -12.45 4.95 27.29
CA ASP A 402 -12.57 3.55 26.94
C ASP A 402 -13.75 3.35 25.99
N THR A 403 -13.43 3.25 24.71
CA THR A 403 -14.40 3.27 23.61
C THR A 403 -15.35 2.06 23.55
N ASP A 404 -15.09 1.00 24.30
CA ASP A 404 -15.74 -0.32 24.22
C ASP A 404 -15.71 -0.95 25.63
N TRP A 405 -16.68 -0.60 26.47
CA TRP A 405 -16.64 -0.86 27.91
C TRP A 405 -16.67 -2.35 28.27
N ASP A 406 -17.34 -3.19 27.48
CA ASP A 406 -17.49 -4.62 27.75
C ASP A 406 -16.61 -5.53 26.87
N ASP A 407 -15.72 -4.92 26.07
CA ASP A 407 -14.74 -5.57 25.21
C ASP A 407 -15.35 -6.55 24.19
N ASP A 408 -16.59 -6.31 23.74
CA ASP A 408 -17.25 -7.15 22.74
C ASP A 408 -16.89 -6.75 21.30
N GLY A 409 -16.42 -5.51 21.12
CA GLY A 409 -15.97 -4.96 19.86
C GLY A 409 -16.96 -4.08 19.11
N LEU A 410 -18.11 -3.73 19.70
CA LEU A 410 -18.89 -2.53 19.43
C LEU A 410 -18.31 -1.35 20.21
N VAL A 411 -18.73 -0.12 19.89
CA VAL A 411 -18.33 1.07 20.67
C VAL A 411 -19.53 1.55 21.48
N ASP A 412 -19.33 2.06 22.69
CA ASP A 412 -20.44 2.36 23.60
C ASP A 412 -21.46 3.32 22.96
N GLY A 413 -20.97 4.27 22.14
CA GLY A 413 -21.80 5.20 21.38
C GLY A 413 -22.81 4.60 20.41
N VAL A 414 -22.66 3.34 19.98
CA VAL A 414 -23.68 2.65 19.16
C VAL A 414 -24.66 1.81 19.96
N GLU A 415 -24.40 1.60 21.26
CA GLU A 415 -25.12 0.70 22.14
C GLU A 415 -26.19 1.43 22.97
N THR A 416 -27.37 1.57 22.36
CA THR A 416 -28.44 2.43 22.85
C THR A 416 -29.16 1.93 24.11
N ASN A 417 -28.93 0.67 24.52
CA ASN A 417 -29.56 -0.01 25.66
C ASN A 417 -31.08 0.20 25.75
N ASP A 418 -31.74 0.19 24.59
CA ASP A 418 -33.20 0.35 24.46
C ASP A 418 -33.90 -0.90 23.88
N LYS A 419 -33.11 -1.95 23.57
CA LYS A 419 -33.57 -3.21 22.99
C LYS A 419 -34.26 -3.07 21.64
N ASN A 420 -33.93 -2.00 20.90
CA ASN A 420 -34.50 -1.74 19.60
C ASN A 420 -33.38 -1.70 18.55
N TYR A 421 -33.04 -2.87 18.01
CA TYR A 421 -32.07 -2.98 16.93
C TYR A 421 -32.56 -2.28 15.66
N VAL A 422 -31.81 -1.27 15.22
CA VAL A 422 -32.06 -0.53 13.96
C VAL A 422 -31.06 -0.96 12.91
N ASP A 423 -29.78 -0.73 13.20
CA ASP A 423 -28.63 -1.12 12.39
C ASP A 423 -27.34 -0.94 13.23
N LYS A 424 -26.17 -1.01 12.59
CA LYS A 424 -24.87 -0.87 13.26
C LYS A 424 -24.60 0.48 13.96
N SER A 425 -25.43 1.50 13.73
CA SER A 425 -25.31 2.83 14.37
C SER A 425 -26.23 2.98 15.58
N ALA A 426 -27.13 2.03 15.80
CA ALA A 426 -28.03 1.97 16.94
C ALA A 426 -28.43 0.50 17.13
N THR A 427 -27.63 -0.21 17.92
CA THR A 427 -27.67 -1.68 18.02
C THR A 427 -28.75 -2.17 18.98
N GLY A 428 -29.20 -1.33 19.91
CA GLY A 428 -30.11 -1.74 20.98
C GLY A 428 -29.46 -2.54 22.10
N SER A 429 -28.19 -2.96 21.95
CA SER A 429 -27.39 -3.69 22.93
C SER A 429 -27.07 -2.85 24.17
N ASP A 430 -26.68 -3.53 25.24
CA ASP A 430 -26.30 -2.97 26.53
C ASP A 430 -24.76 -2.92 26.60
N PRO A 431 -24.12 -1.73 26.71
CA PRO A 431 -22.65 -1.58 26.70
C PRO A 431 -21.91 -2.16 27.92
N TYR A 432 -22.64 -2.91 28.75
CA TYR A 432 -22.12 -3.62 29.92
C TYR A 432 -22.17 -5.13 29.76
N MET A 433 -22.70 -5.61 28.63
CA MET A 433 -22.99 -7.00 28.37
C MET A 433 -22.61 -7.34 26.94
N ALA A 434 -21.43 -7.95 26.79
CA ALA A 434 -20.94 -8.45 25.51
C ALA A 434 -21.86 -9.47 24.79
N ASP A 435 -22.94 -9.90 25.43
CA ASP A 435 -24.01 -10.77 24.93
C ASP A 435 -25.30 -10.31 25.64
N THR A 436 -25.99 -9.34 25.04
CA THR A 436 -27.10 -8.60 25.66
C THR A 436 -28.30 -9.50 26.00
N ASP A 437 -28.58 -10.47 25.15
CA ASP A 437 -29.74 -11.36 25.28
C ASP A 437 -29.40 -12.74 25.90
N ALA A 438 -28.12 -12.95 26.25
CA ALA A 438 -27.56 -14.11 26.93
C ALA A 438 -27.72 -15.41 26.13
N ASP A 439 -27.57 -15.31 24.81
CA ASP A 439 -27.80 -16.38 23.88
C ASP A 439 -26.51 -17.16 23.50
N GLN A 440 -25.36 -16.69 23.98
CA GLN A 440 -23.96 -17.10 23.76
C GLN A 440 -23.28 -16.52 22.51
N VAL A 441 -23.93 -15.65 21.76
CA VAL A 441 -23.33 -14.90 20.65
C VAL A 441 -23.06 -13.49 21.12
N THR A 442 -21.91 -12.92 20.73
CA THR A 442 -21.60 -11.54 21.15
C THR A 442 -22.30 -10.52 20.25
N ASP A 443 -22.69 -9.39 20.81
CA ASP A 443 -23.48 -8.37 20.11
C ASP A 443 -22.75 -7.86 18.86
N TRP A 444 -21.44 -7.67 18.96
CA TRP A 444 -20.56 -7.38 17.81
C TRP A 444 -20.71 -8.36 16.66
N TYR A 445 -20.73 -9.67 16.95
CA TYR A 445 -20.79 -10.70 15.91
C TYR A 445 -22.17 -10.70 15.25
N GLU A 446 -23.22 -10.52 16.05
CA GLU A 446 -24.59 -10.39 15.57
C GLU A 446 -24.76 -9.20 14.64
N VAL A 447 -24.29 -8.02 15.04
CA VAL A 447 -24.42 -6.80 14.26
C VAL A 447 -23.51 -6.80 13.03
N THR A 448 -22.25 -7.22 13.18
CA THR A 448 -21.23 -7.05 12.13
C THR A 448 -21.16 -8.21 11.15
N SER A 449 -21.29 -9.45 11.63
CA SER A 449 -21.10 -10.65 10.80
C SER A 449 -22.44 -11.31 10.43
N ALA A 450 -23.24 -11.64 11.44
CA ALA A 450 -24.45 -12.44 11.27
C ALA A 450 -25.66 -11.64 10.75
N HIS A 451 -25.68 -10.32 11.01
CA HIS A 451 -26.80 -9.42 10.78
C HIS A 451 -28.08 -9.91 11.50
N THR A 452 -27.93 -10.27 12.77
CA THR A 452 -29.02 -10.67 13.68
C THR A 452 -29.27 -9.60 14.74
N ASP A 453 -30.30 -9.80 15.57
CA ASP A 453 -30.75 -8.79 16.54
C ASP A 453 -30.16 -9.14 17.91
N PRO A 454 -29.18 -8.36 18.42
CA PRO A 454 -28.46 -8.69 19.66
C PRO A 454 -29.32 -8.61 20.93
N SER A 455 -30.56 -8.13 20.80
CA SER A 455 -31.50 -8.02 21.91
C SER A 455 -32.58 -9.11 21.90
N ASP A 456 -32.57 -10.04 20.94
CA ASP A 456 -33.56 -11.11 20.78
C ASP A 456 -32.90 -12.49 20.63
N ALA A 457 -32.90 -13.27 21.72
CA ALA A 457 -32.29 -14.60 21.78
C ALA A 457 -32.91 -15.65 20.84
N SER A 458 -33.95 -15.29 20.07
CA SER A 458 -34.48 -16.13 18.98
C SER A 458 -33.92 -15.77 17.59
N SER A 459 -33.29 -14.61 17.46
CA SER A 459 -32.61 -14.08 16.29
C SER A 459 -31.14 -14.50 16.31
N LYS A 460 -30.85 -15.78 16.04
CA LYS A 460 -29.48 -16.30 16.13
C LYS A 460 -28.79 -16.41 14.78
N PRO A 461 -27.44 -16.31 14.71
CA PRO A 461 -26.70 -16.77 13.54
C PRO A 461 -27.02 -18.25 13.23
N PRO A 462 -26.97 -18.64 11.94
CA PRO A 462 -27.22 -20.03 11.55
C PRO A 462 -26.13 -20.99 12.04
N LEU A 463 -24.95 -20.48 12.40
CA LEU A 463 -23.83 -21.22 12.95
C LEU A 463 -23.57 -20.81 14.40
N PRO A 464 -23.05 -21.71 15.25
CA PRO A 464 -22.60 -21.32 16.58
C PRO A 464 -21.43 -20.34 16.48
N TYR A 465 -21.48 -19.28 17.29
CA TYR A 465 -20.35 -18.39 17.51
C TYR A 465 -20.07 -18.30 19.02
N PRO A 466 -18.79 -18.31 19.45
CA PRO A 466 -17.64 -18.69 18.65
C PRO A 466 -17.76 -20.15 18.18
N LEU A 467 -17.14 -20.48 17.04
CA LEU A 467 -17.06 -21.88 16.62
C LEU A 467 -16.32 -22.69 17.70
N PRO A 468 -16.66 -23.97 17.92
CA PRO A 468 -15.88 -24.84 18.79
C PRO A 468 -14.41 -24.92 18.34
N ASP A 469 -13.50 -25.02 19.32
CA ASP A 469 -12.09 -25.27 19.05
C ASP A 469 -11.90 -26.51 18.18
N PRO A 470 -10.92 -26.53 17.26
CA PRO A 470 -10.61 -27.72 16.49
C PRO A 470 -10.30 -28.91 17.42
N ASP A 471 -11.03 -30.01 17.24
CA ASP A 471 -10.94 -31.20 18.09
C ASP A 471 -9.62 -32.00 17.92
N GLY A 472 -8.78 -31.59 16.96
CA GLY A 472 -7.51 -32.22 16.63
C GLY A 472 -7.63 -33.50 15.79
N SER A 473 -8.84 -33.84 15.32
CA SER A 473 -9.14 -34.92 14.39
C SER A 473 -8.58 -34.62 12.98
N ALA A 474 -8.35 -35.68 12.20
CA ALA A 474 -8.01 -35.58 10.78
C ALA A 474 -9.22 -35.78 9.85
N GLY A 475 -10.42 -35.88 10.43
CA GLY A 475 -11.66 -36.23 9.74
C GLY A 475 -11.87 -37.75 9.62
N SER A 476 -13.04 -38.15 9.13
CA SER A 476 -13.40 -39.54 8.82
C SER A 476 -12.43 -40.15 7.82
N VAL A 477 -12.08 -41.43 7.99
CA VAL A 477 -11.08 -42.12 7.13
C VAL A 477 -11.70 -43.04 6.08
N ASP A 478 -13.02 -43.21 6.10
CA ASP A 478 -13.79 -44.16 5.32
C ASP A 478 -14.79 -43.50 4.35
N LYS A 479 -14.76 -42.17 4.26
CA LYS A 479 -15.61 -41.37 3.39
C LYS A 479 -14.77 -40.53 2.43
N PRO A 480 -15.31 -40.13 1.26
CA PRO A 480 -14.57 -39.26 0.33
C PRO A 480 -14.23 -37.90 0.95
N VAL A 481 -13.06 -37.37 0.60
CA VAL A 481 -12.66 -36.00 0.95
C VAL A 481 -13.58 -34.99 0.27
N LYS A 482 -14.11 -34.03 1.02
CA LYS A 482 -14.96 -32.95 0.49
C LYS A 482 -14.09 -31.87 -0.12
N VAL A 483 -14.25 -31.63 -1.42
CA VAL A 483 -13.47 -30.64 -2.17
C VAL A 483 -14.32 -29.40 -2.42
N TYR A 484 -13.79 -28.24 -2.01
CA TYR A 484 -14.32 -26.93 -2.37
C TYR A 484 -13.36 -26.21 -3.30
N ILE A 485 -13.84 -25.86 -4.49
CA ILE A 485 -13.04 -25.13 -5.48
C ILE A 485 -13.26 -23.63 -5.27
N MET A 486 -12.20 -22.91 -4.91
CA MET A 486 -12.25 -21.48 -4.60
C MET A 486 -11.57 -20.67 -5.70
N SER A 487 -12.29 -19.71 -6.28
CA SER A 487 -11.81 -18.97 -7.45
C SER A 487 -12.23 -17.51 -7.48
N GLY A 488 -11.52 -16.73 -8.29
CA GLY A 488 -11.77 -15.29 -8.42
C GLY A 488 -10.51 -14.54 -8.84
N GLN A 489 -10.40 -13.29 -8.36
CA GLN A 489 -9.24 -12.42 -8.62
C GLN A 489 -8.42 -12.16 -7.34
N SER A 490 -7.73 -11.01 -7.25
CA SER A 490 -6.91 -10.58 -6.11
C SER A 490 -7.60 -10.69 -4.74
N ASN A 491 -8.92 -10.45 -4.64
CA ASN A 491 -9.62 -10.61 -3.36
C ASN A 491 -9.69 -12.08 -2.91
N MET A 492 -9.80 -13.02 -3.84
CA MET A 492 -9.71 -14.46 -3.55
C MET A 492 -8.27 -14.86 -3.23
N VAL A 493 -7.26 -14.28 -3.91
CA VAL A 493 -5.84 -14.55 -3.62
C VAL A 493 -5.55 -14.34 -2.13
N GLY A 494 -6.06 -13.25 -1.56
CA GLY A 494 -5.99 -13.00 -0.13
C GLY A 494 -4.80 -12.14 0.26
N PHE A 495 -5.09 -10.94 0.76
CA PHE A 495 -4.07 -9.97 1.18
C PHE A 495 -4.25 -9.51 2.64
N GLY A 496 -5.12 -10.16 3.42
CA GLY A 496 -5.33 -9.81 4.83
C GLY A 496 -4.07 -10.11 5.62
N LYS A 497 -3.53 -9.12 6.36
CA LYS A 497 -2.29 -9.32 7.12
C LYS A 497 -2.52 -10.19 8.35
N VAL A 498 -1.67 -11.20 8.53
CA VAL A 498 -1.71 -12.01 9.76
C VAL A 498 -1.12 -11.22 10.93
N LYS A 499 0.06 -10.60 10.72
CA LYS A 499 0.81 -9.90 11.78
C LYS A 499 0.75 -8.39 11.68
N GLY A 500 0.89 -7.71 12.82
CA GLY A 500 1.03 -6.25 12.89
C GLY A 500 0.39 -5.66 14.14
N SER A 501 0.93 -4.56 14.64
CA SER A 501 0.47 -3.93 15.88
C SER A 501 -0.63 -2.88 15.71
N GLY A 502 -0.96 -2.50 14.47
CA GLY A 502 -2.05 -1.55 14.18
C GLY A 502 -3.39 -2.25 13.94
N GLU A 503 -4.44 -1.45 13.82
CA GLU A 503 -5.79 -1.89 13.45
C GLU A 503 -5.78 -2.60 12.09
N GLY A 504 -6.56 -3.69 11.98
CA GLY A 504 -6.71 -4.47 10.75
C GLY A 504 -5.72 -5.61 10.53
N SER A 505 -4.94 -6.02 11.54
CA SER A 505 -4.22 -7.30 11.51
C SER A 505 -5.03 -8.43 12.16
N LEU A 506 -4.80 -9.68 11.74
CA LEU A 506 -5.46 -10.83 12.36
C LEU A 506 -5.04 -11.03 13.83
N GLU A 507 -3.77 -10.76 14.16
CA GLU A 507 -3.29 -10.77 15.55
C GLU A 507 -4.04 -9.76 16.43
N THR A 508 -4.26 -8.53 15.94
CA THR A 508 -5.03 -7.52 16.68
C THR A 508 -6.47 -7.99 16.87
N MET A 509 -7.14 -8.40 15.79
CA MET A 509 -8.53 -8.84 15.83
C MET A 509 -8.76 -10.01 16.80
N VAL A 510 -7.92 -11.04 16.74
CA VAL A 510 -8.15 -12.27 17.50
C VAL A 510 -7.59 -12.18 18.92
N ILE A 511 -6.37 -11.69 19.08
CA ILE A 511 -5.67 -11.77 20.38
C ILE A 511 -5.99 -10.56 21.25
N ARG A 512 -6.21 -9.38 20.66
CA ARG A 512 -6.43 -8.14 21.42
C ARG A 512 -7.89 -7.75 21.53
N GLN A 513 -8.67 -7.98 20.48
CA GLN A 513 -10.11 -7.68 20.44
C GLN A 513 -10.98 -8.93 20.68
N ASN A 514 -10.36 -10.08 20.96
CA ASN A 514 -11.07 -11.34 21.28
C ASN A 514 -12.11 -11.81 20.23
N LYS A 515 -12.00 -11.35 18.97
CA LYS A 515 -12.90 -11.74 17.88
C LYS A 515 -12.44 -13.05 17.25
N PHE A 516 -13.36 -13.97 16.96
CA PHE A 516 -13.05 -15.33 16.47
C PHE A 516 -12.04 -16.10 17.38
N PRO A 517 -12.35 -16.24 18.68
CA PRO A 517 -11.42 -16.83 19.66
C PRO A 517 -11.03 -18.28 19.33
N ASN A 518 -11.83 -18.99 18.54
CA ASN A 518 -11.55 -20.35 18.04
C ASN A 518 -10.30 -20.46 17.15
N LEU A 519 -9.75 -19.33 16.70
CA LEU A 519 -8.50 -19.28 15.94
C LEU A 519 -7.25 -19.39 16.83
N ILE A 520 -7.36 -19.26 18.15
CA ILE A 520 -6.24 -19.40 19.09
C ILE A 520 -6.54 -20.44 20.18
N ASP A 521 -5.49 -21.11 20.65
CA ASP A 521 -5.58 -21.99 21.82
C ASP A 521 -5.46 -21.17 23.13
N GLY A 522 -5.67 -21.83 24.28
CA GLY A 522 -5.51 -21.18 25.60
C GLY A 522 -4.09 -20.70 25.94
N SER A 523 -3.13 -20.82 25.03
CA SER A 523 -1.78 -20.22 25.11
C SER A 523 -1.57 -19.11 24.07
N ASN A 524 -2.64 -18.60 23.46
CA ASN A 524 -2.66 -17.61 22.38
C ASN A 524 -1.86 -18.03 21.13
N LYS A 525 -1.78 -19.34 20.85
CA LYS A 525 -1.18 -19.84 19.60
C LYS A 525 -2.26 -20.17 18.59
N TRP A 526 -1.98 -19.88 17.33
CA TRP A 526 -2.87 -20.23 16.23
C TRP A 526 -3.26 -21.71 16.24
N THR A 527 -4.57 -21.97 16.20
CA THR A 527 -5.11 -23.31 16.04
C THR A 527 -4.85 -23.82 14.62
N VAL A 528 -4.86 -25.14 14.47
CA VAL A 528 -4.59 -25.82 13.20
C VAL A 528 -5.70 -26.83 12.94
N ARG A 529 -6.38 -26.69 11.80
CA ARG A 529 -7.33 -27.68 11.29
C ARG A 529 -6.58 -28.81 10.61
N LYS A 530 -6.49 -29.97 11.26
CA LYS A 530 -5.80 -31.15 10.68
C LYS A 530 -6.69 -31.91 9.69
N ASP A 531 -7.99 -31.72 9.81
CA ASP A 531 -9.09 -32.18 8.98
C ASP A 531 -9.31 -31.31 7.73
N VAL A 532 -8.80 -30.07 7.72
CA VAL A 532 -8.90 -29.16 6.56
C VAL A 532 -7.53 -28.92 5.94
N ARG A 533 -7.37 -29.24 4.65
CA ARG A 533 -6.14 -28.97 3.88
C ARG A 533 -6.40 -27.88 2.85
N TYR A 534 -5.50 -26.91 2.79
CA TYR A 534 -5.45 -25.90 1.75
C TYR A 534 -4.48 -26.33 0.65
N ARG A 535 -4.88 -26.12 -0.60
CA ARG A 535 -4.05 -26.29 -1.79
C ARG A 535 -4.23 -25.12 -2.75
N GLY A 536 -3.20 -24.30 -2.91
CA GLY A 536 -3.13 -23.31 -3.99
C GLY A 536 -2.54 -23.93 -5.25
N VAL A 537 -3.03 -23.52 -6.42
CA VAL A 537 -2.54 -24.05 -7.71
C VAL A 537 -2.11 -23.00 -8.72
N ILE A 538 -2.57 -21.74 -8.65
CA ILE A 538 -2.24 -20.72 -9.67
C ILE A 538 -1.35 -19.58 -9.15
N SER A 539 -1.82 -18.82 -8.16
CA SER A 539 -1.07 -17.66 -7.62
C SER A 539 -0.06 -18.05 -6.55
N ASP A 540 -0.31 -19.16 -5.90
CA ASP A 540 0.57 -19.81 -4.95
C ASP A 540 0.45 -21.32 -5.16
N HIS A 541 1.41 -22.06 -4.60
CA HIS A 541 1.48 -23.52 -4.70
C HIS A 541 1.60 -24.16 -3.32
N GLU A 542 1.05 -23.51 -2.29
CA GLU A 542 1.07 -24.06 -0.94
C GLU A 542 0.19 -25.31 -0.83
N ASN A 543 0.58 -26.22 0.07
CA ASN A 543 -0.16 -27.45 0.37
C ASN A 543 0.03 -27.78 1.85
N ALA A 544 -0.94 -27.39 2.68
CA ALA A 544 -0.81 -27.47 4.13
C ALA A 544 -2.16 -27.60 4.84
N ALA A 545 -2.15 -28.20 6.04
CA ALA A 545 -3.28 -28.11 6.98
C ALA A 545 -3.57 -26.64 7.31
N LEU A 546 -4.85 -26.25 7.32
CA LEU A 546 -5.29 -24.86 7.41
C LEU A 546 -5.00 -24.27 8.81
N SER A 547 -4.38 -23.10 8.82
CA SER A 547 -4.00 -22.36 10.03
C SER A 547 -3.69 -20.92 9.66
N PRO A 548 -4.01 -19.94 10.53
CA PRO A 548 -3.48 -18.59 10.41
C PRO A 548 -1.95 -18.60 10.26
N GLY A 549 -1.41 -17.74 9.38
CA GLY A 549 0.04 -17.54 9.22
C GLY A 549 0.82 -18.70 8.57
N LYS A 550 0.19 -19.83 8.29
CA LYS A 550 0.86 -21.02 7.73
C LYS A 550 0.94 -21.02 6.21
N LEU A 551 0.08 -20.23 5.55
CA LEU A 551 0.08 -20.00 4.10
C LEU A 551 0.86 -18.73 3.71
N GLY A 552 1.62 -18.16 4.65
CA GLY A 552 2.37 -16.92 4.49
C GLY A 552 1.99 -15.84 5.50
N SER A 553 2.47 -14.61 5.29
CA SER A 553 2.12 -13.45 6.13
C SER A 553 0.75 -12.86 5.81
N MET A 554 0.06 -13.38 4.80
CA MET A 554 -1.25 -12.95 4.33
C MET A 554 -2.21 -14.14 4.18
N PHE A 555 -3.51 -13.87 4.20
CA PHE A 555 -4.56 -14.85 3.98
C PHE A 555 -5.74 -14.24 3.21
N GLY A 556 -6.57 -15.09 2.61
CA GLY A 556 -7.81 -14.74 1.95
C GLY A 556 -9.06 -15.31 2.64
N PRO A 557 -10.21 -15.37 1.96
CA PRO A 557 -11.45 -15.88 2.56
C PRO A 557 -11.36 -17.38 2.92
N GLU A 558 -10.36 -18.11 2.44
CA GLU A 558 -10.16 -19.53 2.75
C GLU A 558 -10.03 -19.83 4.25
N LEU A 559 -9.57 -18.87 5.06
CA LEU A 559 -9.40 -19.08 6.48
C LEU A 559 -10.75 -19.22 7.19
N GLY A 560 -11.61 -18.19 7.10
CA GLY A 560 -12.95 -18.23 7.70
C GLY A 560 -13.81 -19.33 7.11
N PHE A 561 -13.83 -19.43 5.77
CA PHE A 561 -14.58 -20.47 5.06
C PHE A 561 -14.15 -21.87 5.49
N GLY A 562 -12.85 -22.12 5.56
CA GLY A 562 -12.30 -23.42 5.90
C GLY A 562 -12.55 -23.85 7.35
N TYR A 563 -12.52 -22.92 8.29
CA TYR A 563 -12.86 -23.22 9.69
C TYR A 563 -14.32 -23.64 9.85
N ILE A 564 -15.24 -22.98 9.14
CA ILE A 564 -16.65 -23.40 9.12
C ILE A 564 -16.79 -24.77 8.45
N MET A 565 -16.19 -24.98 7.28
CA MET A 565 -16.33 -26.25 6.55
C MET A 565 -15.79 -27.44 7.34
N GLY A 566 -14.65 -27.28 8.01
CA GLY A 566 -14.17 -28.36 8.86
C GLY A 566 -15.06 -28.59 10.08
N TRP A 567 -15.71 -27.56 10.63
CA TRP A 567 -16.63 -27.75 11.76
C TRP A 567 -17.89 -28.50 11.32
N TYR A 568 -18.38 -28.18 10.12
CA TYR A 568 -19.60 -28.75 9.57
C TYR A 568 -19.44 -30.21 9.12
N HIS A 569 -18.31 -30.56 8.49
CA HIS A 569 -18.08 -31.92 7.99
C HIS A 569 -17.37 -32.81 9.01
N ASP A 570 -17.84 -34.05 9.14
CA ASP A 570 -17.05 -35.11 9.77
C ASP A 570 -15.92 -35.57 8.83
N GLU A 571 -16.12 -35.46 7.52
CA GLU A 571 -15.16 -35.80 6.48
C GLU A 571 -13.99 -34.80 6.40
N PRO A 572 -12.79 -35.25 6.01
CA PRO A 572 -11.71 -34.34 5.65
C PRO A 572 -12.13 -33.40 4.51
N VAL A 573 -11.67 -32.15 4.59
CA VAL A 573 -11.96 -31.07 3.63
C VAL A 573 -10.69 -30.67 2.89
N LEU A 574 -10.80 -30.52 1.57
CA LEU A 574 -9.78 -29.91 0.71
C LEU A 574 -10.29 -28.60 0.13
N LEU A 575 -9.65 -27.49 0.50
CA LEU A 575 -9.83 -26.20 -0.14
C LEU A 575 -8.84 -26.07 -1.30
N LEU A 576 -9.36 -26.09 -2.53
CA LEU A 576 -8.55 -26.04 -3.74
C LEU A 576 -8.69 -24.66 -4.38
N LYS A 577 -7.71 -23.78 -4.15
CA LYS A 577 -7.74 -22.37 -4.55
C LYS A 577 -7.06 -22.15 -5.91
N SER A 578 -7.84 -21.70 -6.89
CA SER A 578 -7.44 -21.43 -8.27
C SER A 578 -7.89 -20.03 -8.68
N CYS A 579 -7.00 -19.05 -8.53
CA CYS A 579 -7.28 -17.63 -8.78
C CYS A 579 -6.01 -16.86 -9.14
N THR A 580 -6.14 -15.68 -9.77
CA THR A 580 -5.04 -14.73 -10.03
C THR A 580 -5.51 -13.30 -10.02
N GLY A 581 -4.70 -12.38 -9.47
CA GLY A 581 -4.98 -10.95 -9.47
C GLY A 581 -5.12 -10.33 -10.86
N ASN A 582 -5.84 -9.21 -10.95
CA ASN A 582 -6.02 -8.46 -12.20
C ASN A 582 -6.58 -9.31 -13.35
N ARG A 583 -7.68 -10.03 -13.10
CA ARG A 583 -8.39 -10.88 -14.07
C ARG A 583 -9.88 -10.58 -14.07
N GLY A 584 -10.43 -10.27 -15.25
CA GLY A 584 -11.83 -9.91 -15.46
C GLY A 584 -12.67 -11.10 -15.93
N LEU A 585 -13.92 -11.17 -15.48
CA LEU A 585 -14.89 -12.18 -15.92
C LEU A 585 -15.34 -11.93 -17.37
N GLY A 586 -15.36 -10.68 -17.82
CA GLY A 586 -15.69 -10.29 -19.19
C GLY A 586 -14.59 -10.54 -20.22
N TRP A 587 -13.39 -10.97 -19.80
CA TRP A 587 -12.27 -11.20 -20.71
C TRP A 587 -11.39 -12.38 -20.28
N ASP A 588 -10.65 -12.27 -19.18
CA ASP A 588 -9.62 -13.25 -18.85
C ASP A 588 -10.19 -14.60 -18.40
N ILE A 589 -11.21 -14.55 -17.54
CA ILE A 589 -11.91 -15.72 -16.98
C ILE A 589 -13.28 -15.90 -17.65
N LEU A 590 -13.42 -15.39 -18.88
CA LEU A 590 -14.66 -15.55 -19.64
C LEU A 590 -14.95 -17.04 -19.84
N PRO A 591 -16.13 -17.55 -19.44
CA PRO A 591 -16.42 -18.98 -19.54
C PRO A 591 -16.89 -19.39 -20.95
N PRO A 592 -16.78 -20.68 -21.29
CA PRO A 592 -17.39 -21.25 -22.50
C PRO A 592 -18.87 -20.90 -22.61
N GLY A 593 -19.33 -20.63 -23.83
CA GLY A 593 -20.73 -20.24 -24.10
C GLY A 593 -20.98 -18.73 -24.09
N SER A 594 -20.02 -17.90 -23.68
CA SER A 594 -20.13 -16.44 -23.80
C SER A 594 -19.86 -15.96 -25.24
N PRO A 595 -20.85 -15.39 -25.95
CA PRO A 595 -20.70 -14.97 -27.34
C PRO A 595 -20.06 -13.59 -27.47
N SER A 596 -19.52 -13.31 -28.66
CA SER A 596 -19.20 -11.95 -29.11
C SER A 596 -20.43 -11.02 -29.01
N TYR A 597 -20.25 -9.77 -28.62
CA TYR A 597 -21.35 -8.79 -28.54
C TYR A 597 -20.94 -7.38 -28.94
N GLU A 598 -21.87 -6.61 -29.48
CA GLU A 598 -21.65 -5.20 -29.83
C GLU A 598 -21.88 -4.31 -28.62
N TYR A 599 -20.94 -3.40 -28.37
CA TYR A 599 -21.08 -2.31 -27.39
C TYR A 599 -20.28 -1.10 -27.85
N ASP A 600 -20.93 0.07 -27.88
CA ASP A 600 -20.33 1.36 -28.26
C ASP A 600 -19.50 1.33 -29.56
N GLY A 601 -20.06 0.74 -30.62
CA GLY A 601 -19.42 0.69 -31.94
C GLY A 601 -18.25 -0.30 -32.06
N GLN A 602 -18.06 -1.18 -31.06
CA GLN A 602 -17.06 -2.25 -31.06
C GLN A 602 -17.74 -3.60 -30.83
N ILE A 603 -17.12 -4.68 -31.34
CA ILE A 603 -17.45 -6.05 -31.00
C ILE A 603 -16.48 -6.52 -29.92
N TYR A 604 -16.99 -6.79 -28.73
CA TYR A 604 -16.26 -7.43 -27.65
C TYR A 604 -16.19 -8.93 -27.91
N ALA A 605 -15.03 -9.52 -27.61
CA ALA A 605 -14.72 -10.92 -27.92
C ALA A 605 -15.61 -11.90 -27.14
N GLY A 606 -16.05 -12.95 -27.83
CA GLY A 606 -16.59 -14.14 -27.18
C GLY A 606 -15.47 -15.08 -26.72
N TYR A 607 -15.84 -16.10 -25.95
CA TYR A 607 -14.88 -17.11 -25.48
C TYR A 607 -14.08 -17.73 -26.64
N GLY A 608 -12.76 -17.82 -26.47
CA GLY A 608 -11.82 -18.31 -27.49
C GLY A 608 -11.40 -17.27 -28.55
N GLU A 609 -12.00 -16.07 -28.56
CA GLU A 609 -11.68 -15.03 -29.53
C GLU A 609 -10.62 -14.05 -29.01
N GLY A 610 -9.93 -13.38 -29.94
CA GLY A 610 -9.11 -12.20 -29.65
C GLY A 610 -9.00 -11.27 -30.87
N PRO A 611 -8.56 -10.01 -30.70
CA PRO A 611 -8.27 -9.32 -29.44
C PRO A 611 -9.54 -9.03 -28.61
N SER A 612 -9.40 -8.44 -27.42
CA SER A 612 -10.50 -8.21 -26.48
C SER A 612 -11.70 -7.44 -27.03
N LYS A 613 -11.44 -6.52 -27.96
CA LYS A 613 -12.46 -5.87 -28.77
C LYS A 613 -11.93 -5.48 -30.14
N ARG A 614 -12.83 -5.41 -31.11
CA ARG A 614 -12.54 -5.10 -32.52
C ARG A 614 -13.62 -4.21 -33.14
N PRO A 615 -13.30 -3.44 -34.19
CA PRO A 615 -14.31 -2.67 -34.93
C PRO A 615 -15.41 -3.55 -35.52
N ILE A 616 -16.61 -2.98 -35.66
CA ILE A 616 -17.74 -3.67 -36.32
C ILE A 616 -17.36 -4.04 -37.76
N GLY A 617 -17.58 -5.31 -38.09
CA GLY A 617 -17.28 -5.88 -39.41
C GLY A 617 -15.90 -6.54 -39.52
N GLU A 618 -15.04 -6.42 -38.50
CA GLU A 618 -13.79 -7.17 -38.42
C GLU A 618 -14.02 -8.57 -37.82
N ALA A 619 -13.36 -9.57 -38.42
CA ALA A 619 -13.36 -10.94 -37.90
C ALA A 619 -12.38 -11.07 -36.71
N PRO A 620 -12.61 -12.01 -35.78
CA PRO A 620 -11.60 -12.36 -34.77
C PRO A 620 -10.27 -12.77 -35.41
N ALA A 621 -9.17 -12.55 -34.69
CA ALA A 621 -7.87 -13.04 -35.11
C ALA A 621 -7.82 -14.57 -35.02
N GLU A 622 -7.28 -15.23 -36.05
CA GLU A 622 -7.17 -16.70 -36.09
C GLU A 622 -6.19 -17.26 -35.04
N ASN A 623 -5.20 -16.47 -34.60
CA ASN A 623 -4.19 -16.85 -33.60
C ASN A 623 -3.83 -15.65 -32.71
N PRO A 624 -4.64 -15.29 -31.71
CA PRO A 624 -4.53 -13.99 -31.06
C PRO A 624 -3.38 -13.90 -30.03
N GLY A 625 -2.71 -15.00 -29.69
CA GLY A 625 -1.66 -15.06 -28.65
C GLY A 625 -2.22 -14.95 -27.22
N TRP A 626 -3.31 -14.20 -27.04
CA TRP A 626 -4.17 -14.16 -25.85
C TRP A 626 -5.63 -14.13 -26.30
N TRP A 627 -6.50 -14.89 -25.64
CA TRP A 627 -7.92 -15.01 -26.00
C TRP A 627 -8.83 -14.80 -24.78
N ALA A 628 -10.10 -14.51 -25.03
CA ALA A 628 -11.11 -14.44 -23.98
C ALA A 628 -11.30 -15.83 -23.36
N GLY A 629 -11.10 -15.95 -22.05
CA GLY A 629 -11.21 -17.20 -21.32
C GLY A 629 -9.90 -17.96 -21.12
N ARG A 630 -8.75 -17.41 -21.55
CA ARG A 630 -7.45 -18.06 -21.33
C ARG A 630 -7.20 -18.45 -19.87
N GLU A 631 -7.60 -17.61 -18.93
CA GLU A 631 -7.39 -17.88 -17.50
C GLU A 631 -8.52 -18.74 -16.93
N TYR A 632 -9.72 -18.74 -17.53
CA TYR A 632 -10.72 -19.77 -17.24
C TYR A 632 -10.15 -21.17 -17.56
N ASP A 633 -9.57 -21.33 -18.75
CA ASP A 633 -8.96 -22.58 -19.19
C ASP A 633 -7.86 -23.00 -18.22
N ARG A 634 -6.97 -22.06 -17.91
CA ARG A 634 -5.88 -22.24 -16.96
C ARG A 634 -6.36 -22.64 -15.57
N PHE A 635 -7.44 -22.07 -15.07
CA PHE A 635 -7.91 -22.32 -13.71
C PHE A 635 -8.61 -23.67 -13.58
N PHE A 636 -9.33 -24.12 -14.62
CA PHE A 636 -10.37 -25.13 -14.47
C PHE A 636 -10.30 -26.31 -15.43
N LEU A 637 -9.59 -26.20 -16.56
CA LEU A 637 -9.63 -27.22 -17.61
C LEU A 637 -8.31 -27.98 -17.71
N ASP A 638 -8.38 -29.25 -18.12
CA ASP A 638 -7.21 -30.02 -18.54
C ASP A 638 -6.47 -29.31 -19.69
N GLU A 639 -5.14 -29.17 -19.60
CA GLU A 639 -4.30 -28.51 -20.62
C GLU A 639 -4.53 -29.06 -22.03
N SER A 640 -4.76 -30.37 -22.16
CA SER A 640 -5.01 -31.03 -23.44
C SER A 640 -6.33 -30.61 -24.10
N GLU A 641 -7.21 -29.94 -23.35
CA GLU A 641 -8.52 -29.48 -23.80
C GLU A 641 -8.53 -28.00 -24.22
N TRP A 642 -7.43 -27.25 -24.05
CA TRP A 642 -7.38 -25.79 -24.28
C TRP A 642 -7.39 -25.40 -25.77
N GLY A 643 -7.23 -26.35 -26.69
CA GLY A 643 -7.29 -26.09 -28.14
C GLY A 643 -6.12 -25.28 -28.72
N VAL A 644 -5.20 -24.77 -27.89
CA VAL A 644 -3.99 -24.03 -28.25
C VAL A 644 -2.82 -24.42 -27.34
N ALA A 645 -1.58 -24.23 -27.80
CA ALA A 645 -0.39 -24.54 -27.00
C ALA A 645 -0.35 -23.67 -25.74
N ALA A 646 -0.31 -24.32 -24.59
CA ALA A 646 -0.40 -23.72 -23.27
C ALA A 646 0.97 -23.56 -22.59
N ASP A 647 1.02 -22.70 -21.56
CA ASP A 647 2.11 -22.74 -20.60
C ASP A 647 1.78 -23.85 -19.59
N PRO A 648 2.71 -24.78 -19.28
CA PRO A 648 2.45 -25.81 -18.29
C PRO A 648 2.20 -25.16 -16.91
N VAL A 649 1.10 -25.53 -16.29
CA VAL A 649 0.64 -25.02 -14.99
C VAL A 649 -0.06 -26.15 -14.26
N THR A 650 0.16 -26.25 -12.95
CA THR A 650 -0.70 -27.07 -12.09
C THR A 650 -2.01 -26.35 -11.86
N ASN A 651 -3.15 -26.97 -12.13
CA ASN A 651 -4.47 -26.41 -11.86
C ASN A 651 -5.39 -27.36 -11.08
N VAL A 652 -6.69 -27.05 -11.04
CA VAL A 652 -7.68 -27.85 -10.32
C VAL A 652 -7.72 -29.30 -10.84
N VAL A 653 -7.71 -29.48 -12.16
CA VAL A 653 -7.79 -30.80 -12.78
C VAL A 653 -6.54 -31.62 -12.49
N ASP A 654 -5.35 -31.02 -12.56
CA ASP A 654 -4.10 -31.73 -12.27
C ASP A 654 -4.09 -32.32 -10.86
N VAL A 655 -4.55 -31.55 -9.87
CA VAL A 655 -4.62 -32.01 -8.48
C VAL A 655 -5.63 -33.15 -8.32
N LEU A 656 -6.80 -33.04 -8.96
CA LEU A 656 -7.87 -34.03 -8.83
C LEU A 656 -7.59 -35.33 -9.60
N ASP A 657 -6.97 -35.26 -10.78
CA ASP A 657 -6.55 -36.45 -11.51
C ASP A 657 -5.41 -37.20 -10.82
N ASN A 658 -4.52 -36.45 -10.16
CA ASN A 658 -3.40 -37.00 -9.40
C ASN A 658 -3.68 -37.09 -7.90
N PHE A 659 -4.96 -37.09 -7.50
CA PHE A 659 -5.37 -36.96 -6.09
C PHE A 659 -4.69 -37.96 -5.16
N ALA A 660 -4.62 -39.24 -5.52
CA ALA A 660 -3.99 -40.27 -4.69
C ALA A 660 -2.46 -40.09 -4.55
N THR A 661 -1.83 -39.43 -5.52
CA THR A 661 -0.39 -39.11 -5.49
C THR A 661 -0.13 -37.84 -4.67
N GLU A 662 -0.97 -36.82 -4.85
CA GLU A 662 -0.93 -35.55 -4.10
C GLU A 662 -1.28 -35.74 -2.62
N TYR A 663 -2.21 -36.66 -2.33
CA TYR A 663 -2.72 -36.95 -1.00
C TYR A 663 -2.68 -38.45 -0.67
N PRO A 664 -1.49 -39.03 -0.43
CA PRO A 664 -1.34 -40.45 -0.13
C PRO A 664 -2.17 -40.93 1.08
N ASP A 665 -2.34 -40.06 2.09
CA ASP A 665 -3.13 -40.36 3.29
C ASP A 665 -4.65 -40.47 2.99
N TRP A 666 -5.08 -39.96 1.84
CA TRP A 666 -6.47 -39.97 1.37
C TRP A 666 -6.67 -40.81 0.09
N ALA A 667 -5.62 -41.52 -0.35
CA ALA A 667 -5.63 -42.25 -1.61
C ALA A 667 -6.79 -43.24 -1.73
N ASP A 668 -7.10 -43.96 -0.64
CA ASP A 668 -8.17 -44.96 -0.59
C ASP A 668 -9.58 -44.34 -0.40
N GLN A 669 -9.66 -43.08 0.04
CA GLN A 669 -10.92 -42.36 0.27
C GLN A 669 -11.48 -41.75 -1.02
N GLY A 670 -10.58 -41.30 -1.91
CA GLY A 670 -10.96 -40.49 -3.06
C GLY A 670 -11.52 -39.13 -2.64
N PHE A 671 -12.28 -38.51 -3.54
CA PHE A 671 -12.82 -37.16 -3.33
C PHE A 671 -14.23 -37.01 -3.89
N GLU A 672 -14.94 -36.02 -3.38
CA GLU A 672 -16.21 -35.51 -3.89
C GLU A 672 -16.15 -33.97 -3.93
N ILE A 673 -16.45 -33.39 -5.09
CA ILE A 673 -16.60 -31.93 -5.26
C ILE A 673 -17.92 -31.52 -4.61
N ALA A 674 -17.80 -30.88 -3.45
CA ALA A 674 -18.90 -30.52 -2.57
C ALA A 674 -19.46 -29.12 -2.86
N GLY A 675 -18.68 -28.24 -3.50
CA GLY A 675 -19.17 -26.91 -3.87
C GLY A 675 -18.10 -25.99 -4.46
N PHE A 676 -18.55 -24.78 -4.80
CA PHE A 676 -17.75 -23.74 -5.44
C PHE A 676 -17.85 -22.42 -4.67
N VAL A 677 -16.75 -21.68 -4.62
CA VAL A 677 -16.65 -20.38 -3.94
C VAL A 677 -16.08 -19.35 -4.90
N TRP A 678 -16.75 -18.19 -5.04
CA TRP A 678 -16.36 -17.14 -5.98
C TRP A 678 -16.22 -15.77 -5.32
N TRP A 679 -15.09 -15.08 -5.55
CA TRP A 679 -14.95 -13.67 -5.16
C TRP A 679 -14.17 -12.85 -6.19
N GLN A 680 -14.91 -12.09 -6.99
CA GLN A 680 -14.36 -11.32 -8.11
C GLN A 680 -15.28 -10.13 -8.46
N GLY A 681 -14.77 -9.17 -9.22
CA GLY A 681 -15.57 -8.11 -9.82
C GLY A 681 -14.77 -6.84 -10.13
N ASP A 682 -13.70 -6.56 -9.36
CA ASP A 682 -12.97 -5.27 -9.47
C ASP A 682 -12.43 -5.04 -10.88
N LYS A 683 -11.91 -6.08 -11.54
CA LYS A 683 -11.32 -5.89 -12.86
C LYS A 683 -12.35 -5.51 -13.94
N ASP A 684 -13.59 -5.96 -13.81
CA ASP A 684 -14.65 -5.68 -14.77
C ASP A 684 -15.20 -4.25 -14.63
N ARG A 685 -15.02 -3.61 -13.48
CA ARG A 685 -15.55 -2.25 -13.24
C ARG A 685 -14.88 -1.16 -14.07
N TYR A 686 -13.70 -1.45 -14.64
CA TYR A 686 -12.95 -0.50 -15.47
C TYR A 686 -13.40 -0.48 -16.94
N ASP A 687 -14.32 -1.37 -17.35
CA ASP A 687 -14.91 -1.35 -18.68
C ASP A 687 -16.42 -1.60 -18.58
N MET A 688 -17.23 -0.60 -18.94
CA MET A 688 -18.69 -0.67 -18.88
C MET A 688 -19.27 -1.82 -19.71
N ALA A 689 -18.61 -2.22 -20.81
CA ALA A 689 -19.08 -3.34 -21.62
C ALA A 689 -18.95 -4.67 -20.85
N TYR A 690 -17.92 -4.83 -20.02
CA TYR A 690 -17.76 -6.02 -19.18
C TYR A 690 -18.71 -5.96 -17.98
N ALA A 691 -18.79 -4.81 -17.30
CA ALA A 691 -19.68 -4.63 -16.15
C ALA A 691 -21.15 -4.93 -16.49
N THR A 692 -21.65 -4.44 -17.63
CA THR A 692 -23.03 -4.68 -18.08
C THR A 692 -23.30 -6.12 -18.54
N LYS A 693 -22.25 -6.91 -18.80
CA LYS A 693 -22.34 -8.34 -19.14
C LYS A 693 -21.98 -9.27 -17.99
N TYR A 694 -21.69 -8.73 -16.81
CA TYR A 694 -21.22 -9.49 -15.66
C TYR A 694 -22.22 -10.59 -15.26
N GLU A 695 -23.52 -10.26 -15.18
CA GLU A 695 -24.57 -11.23 -14.83
C GLU A 695 -24.60 -12.43 -15.78
N GLU A 696 -24.64 -12.17 -17.09
CA GLU A 696 -24.69 -13.22 -18.13
C GLU A 696 -23.45 -14.12 -18.06
N ASN A 697 -22.27 -13.52 -17.90
CA ASN A 697 -21.02 -14.27 -17.79
C ASN A 697 -20.93 -15.05 -16.48
N LEU A 698 -21.47 -14.53 -15.37
CA LEU A 698 -21.50 -15.24 -14.09
C LEU A 698 -22.41 -16.47 -14.14
N VAL A 699 -23.56 -16.37 -14.81
CA VAL A 699 -24.44 -17.52 -15.08
C VAL A 699 -23.70 -18.57 -15.90
N ASN A 700 -23.06 -18.17 -17.00
CA ASN A 700 -22.28 -19.10 -17.83
C ASN A 700 -21.13 -19.75 -17.06
N LEU A 701 -20.51 -19.04 -16.12
CA LEU A 701 -19.44 -19.57 -15.26
C LEU A 701 -19.96 -20.68 -14.36
N ILE A 702 -21.03 -20.41 -13.61
CA ILE A 702 -21.66 -21.36 -12.69
C ILE A 702 -22.04 -22.65 -13.43
N ASP A 703 -22.75 -22.50 -14.55
CA ASP A 703 -23.23 -23.63 -15.34
C ASP A 703 -22.08 -24.40 -15.99
N SER A 704 -21.07 -23.71 -16.52
CA SER A 704 -19.93 -24.36 -17.19
C SER A 704 -19.08 -25.18 -16.23
N LEU A 705 -18.82 -24.67 -15.01
CA LEU A 705 -18.06 -25.41 -14.00
C LEU A 705 -18.79 -26.68 -13.58
N ARG A 706 -20.08 -26.57 -13.22
CA ARG A 706 -20.91 -27.73 -12.83
C ARG A 706 -20.96 -28.78 -13.92
N ASN A 707 -21.20 -28.36 -15.17
CA ASN A 707 -21.26 -29.26 -16.32
C ASN A 707 -19.91 -29.93 -16.61
N TYR A 708 -18.82 -29.16 -16.57
CA TYR A 708 -17.47 -29.66 -16.86
C TYR A 708 -17.06 -30.74 -15.86
N TYR A 709 -17.11 -30.43 -14.57
CA TYR A 709 -16.66 -31.34 -13.52
C TYR A 709 -17.56 -32.57 -13.39
N SER A 710 -18.88 -32.42 -13.56
CA SER A 710 -19.79 -33.58 -13.55
C SER A 710 -19.51 -34.55 -14.70
N LYS A 711 -19.10 -34.02 -15.85
CA LYS A 711 -18.72 -34.83 -17.02
C LYS A 711 -17.35 -35.50 -16.83
N ARG A 712 -16.36 -34.78 -16.30
CA ARG A 712 -14.99 -35.29 -16.09
C ARG A 712 -14.91 -36.31 -14.96
N TYR A 713 -15.64 -36.07 -13.87
CA TYR A 713 -15.66 -36.91 -12.68
C TYR A 713 -17.06 -37.46 -12.38
N PRO A 714 -17.59 -38.40 -13.20
CA PRO A 714 -18.93 -38.94 -13.00
C PRO A 714 -19.13 -39.53 -11.60
N GLY A 715 -20.15 -39.05 -10.89
CA GLY A 715 -20.49 -39.50 -9.54
C GLY A 715 -19.59 -38.96 -8.42
N LYS A 716 -18.71 -37.99 -8.72
CA LYS A 716 -17.86 -37.30 -7.72
C LYS A 716 -18.19 -35.82 -7.57
N VAL A 717 -19.33 -35.37 -8.09
CA VAL A 717 -19.80 -33.97 -7.95
C VAL A 717 -21.18 -34.03 -7.37
N VAL A 718 -21.41 -33.29 -6.28
CA VAL A 718 -22.73 -33.17 -5.67
C VAL A 718 -23.72 -32.64 -6.71
N SER A 719 -24.91 -33.24 -6.77
CA SER A 719 -25.95 -32.81 -7.70
C SER A 719 -26.32 -31.36 -7.42
N ASN A 720 -26.35 -30.50 -8.45
CA ASN A 720 -26.50 -29.05 -8.30
C ASN A 720 -25.51 -28.45 -7.28
N ALA A 721 -24.26 -28.96 -7.23
CA ALA A 721 -23.22 -28.58 -6.28
C ALA A 721 -23.31 -27.10 -5.86
N PRO A 722 -23.50 -26.82 -4.55
CA PRO A 722 -23.64 -25.47 -4.01
C PRO A 722 -22.60 -24.49 -4.54
N PHE A 723 -23.06 -23.28 -4.85
CA PHE A 723 -22.20 -22.19 -5.32
C PHE A 723 -22.43 -20.95 -4.46
N VAL A 724 -21.39 -20.49 -3.77
CA VAL A 724 -21.46 -19.25 -2.99
C VAL A 724 -20.54 -18.20 -3.58
N LEU A 725 -20.98 -16.94 -3.55
CA LEU A 725 -20.15 -15.83 -3.99
C LEU A 725 -20.28 -14.61 -3.08
N ALA A 726 -19.26 -13.76 -3.09
CA ALA A 726 -19.27 -12.48 -2.39
C ALA A 726 -19.25 -11.30 -3.37
N THR A 727 -19.98 -10.23 -3.05
CA THR A 727 -19.91 -8.97 -3.79
C THR A 727 -18.61 -8.21 -3.49
N LEU A 728 -18.37 -7.09 -4.17
CA LEU A 728 -17.27 -6.19 -3.82
C LEU A 728 -17.60 -5.42 -2.54
N GLY A 729 -16.72 -5.47 -1.55
CA GLY A 729 -16.90 -4.81 -0.26
C GLY A 729 -17.00 -3.28 -0.31
N GLN A 730 -16.51 -2.62 -1.36
CA GLN A 730 -16.62 -1.15 -1.48
C GLN A 730 -17.95 -0.65 -2.03
N THR A 731 -18.81 -1.53 -2.55
CA THR A 731 -19.96 -1.11 -3.36
C THR A 731 -21.26 -1.12 -2.55
N PRO A 732 -21.78 0.06 -2.13
CA PRO A 732 -23.08 0.17 -1.47
C PRO A 732 -24.24 -0.07 -2.45
N LYS A 733 -25.41 -0.51 -1.95
CA LYS A 733 -26.62 -0.77 -2.77
C LYS A 733 -27.16 0.49 -3.45
N ASP A 734 -26.97 1.64 -2.82
CA ASP A 734 -27.34 2.97 -3.30
C ASP A 734 -26.18 3.72 -4.00
N GLY A 735 -25.07 3.02 -4.29
CA GLY A 735 -23.91 3.60 -4.96
C GLY A 735 -24.21 4.15 -6.36
N GLU A 736 -23.54 5.26 -6.70
CA GLU A 736 -23.77 5.99 -7.96
C GLU A 736 -22.88 5.52 -9.13
N ASN A 737 -21.80 4.76 -8.87
CA ASN A 737 -20.92 4.28 -9.94
C ASN A 737 -21.65 3.25 -10.82
N PRO A 738 -21.87 3.53 -12.12
CA PRO A 738 -22.69 2.69 -12.97
C PRO A 738 -22.07 1.31 -13.25
N ALA A 739 -20.74 1.20 -13.32
CA ALA A 739 -20.06 -0.07 -13.57
C ALA A 739 -20.16 -0.98 -12.34
N GLU A 740 -19.85 -0.45 -11.17
CA GLU A 740 -19.90 -1.19 -9.91
C GLU A 740 -21.34 -1.60 -9.57
N LYS A 741 -22.31 -0.72 -9.84
CA LYS A 741 -23.72 -1.02 -9.68
C LYS A 741 -24.17 -2.16 -10.60
N ALA A 742 -23.79 -2.15 -11.88
CA ALA A 742 -24.14 -3.23 -12.81
C ALA A 742 -23.57 -4.58 -12.36
N ILE A 743 -22.34 -4.59 -11.84
CA ILE A 743 -21.71 -5.80 -11.29
C ILE A 743 -22.44 -6.27 -10.03
N LEU A 744 -22.73 -5.38 -9.09
CA LEU A 744 -23.46 -5.69 -7.87
C LEU A 744 -24.85 -6.27 -8.19
N GLU A 745 -25.60 -5.63 -9.08
CA GLU A 745 -26.91 -6.10 -9.53
C GLU A 745 -26.81 -7.49 -10.17
N GLY A 746 -25.79 -7.75 -11.00
CA GLY A 746 -25.55 -9.06 -11.59
C GLY A 746 -25.21 -10.14 -10.55
N GLN A 747 -24.41 -9.81 -9.53
CA GLN A 747 -24.09 -10.72 -8.43
C GLN A 747 -25.30 -11.04 -7.55
N LEU A 748 -26.15 -10.06 -7.28
CA LEU A 748 -27.38 -10.26 -6.51
C LEU A 748 -28.45 -11.01 -7.32
N ALA A 749 -28.48 -10.84 -8.64
CA ALA A 749 -29.47 -11.46 -9.52
C ALA A 749 -29.34 -12.99 -9.62
N VAL A 750 -28.13 -13.54 -9.44
CA VAL A 750 -27.89 -15.00 -9.47
C VAL A 750 -28.19 -15.70 -8.14
N ASP A 751 -28.46 -14.94 -7.07
CA ASP A 751 -28.86 -15.53 -5.79
C ASP A 751 -30.15 -16.33 -5.96
N GLY A 752 -30.19 -17.55 -5.43
CA GLY A 752 -31.34 -18.45 -5.56
C GLY A 752 -32.63 -17.86 -4.98
N SER A 753 -32.54 -17.01 -3.95
CA SER A 753 -33.68 -16.32 -3.34
C SER A 753 -34.22 -15.17 -4.19
N ALA A 754 -33.44 -14.63 -5.12
CA ALA A 754 -33.88 -13.58 -6.05
C ALA A 754 -34.90 -14.10 -7.07
N GLY A 755 -34.94 -15.42 -7.30
CA GLY A 755 -35.94 -16.08 -8.15
C GLY A 755 -35.82 -15.81 -9.66
N LYS A 756 -34.81 -15.04 -10.11
CA LYS A 756 -34.56 -14.75 -11.53
C LYS A 756 -34.12 -15.99 -12.31
N TYR A 757 -33.35 -16.86 -11.66
CA TYR A 757 -32.85 -18.13 -12.20
C TYR A 757 -33.42 -19.29 -11.38
N PRO A 758 -34.55 -19.90 -11.78
CA PRO A 758 -35.21 -20.94 -10.99
C PRO A 758 -34.33 -22.17 -10.69
N SER A 759 -33.37 -22.48 -11.56
CA SER A 759 -32.40 -23.57 -11.36
C SER A 759 -31.41 -23.32 -10.21
N TYR A 760 -31.32 -22.09 -9.71
CA TYR A 760 -30.40 -21.68 -8.65
C TYR A 760 -31.05 -21.65 -7.26
N ALA A 761 -32.38 -21.83 -7.19
CA ALA A 761 -33.10 -21.93 -5.93
C ALA A 761 -32.53 -23.07 -5.07
N GLY A 762 -32.14 -22.73 -3.84
CA GLY A 762 -31.55 -23.67 -2.87
C GLY A 762 -30.15 -24.18 -3.20
N ASN A 763 -29.45 -23.61 -4.20
CA ASN A 763 -28.08 -24.03 -4.53
C ASN A 763 -27.11 -22.91 -4.97
N VAL A 764 -27.56 -21.66 -5.06
CA VAL A 764 -26.67 -20.49 -5.24
C VAL A 764 -27.03 -19.43 -4.21
N LYS A 765 -26.01 -18.86 -3.53
CA LYS A 765 -26.19 -17.79 -2.55
C LYS A 765 -25.13 -16.70 -2.72
N THR A 766 -25.54 -15.45 -2.64
CA THR A 766 -24.68 -14.27 -2.73
C THR A 766 -24.57 -13.56 -1.39
N VAL A 767 -23.35 -13.48 -0.87
CA VAL A 767 -22.99 -12.68 0.31
C VAL A 767 -22.80 -11.22 -0.10
N TYR A 768 -23.61 -10.33 0.46
CA TYR A 768 -23.43 -8.89 0.29
C TYR A 768 -22.31 -8.39 1.20
N ALA A 769 -21.12 -8.21 0.64
CA ALA A 769 -19.88 -8.00 1.40
C ALA A 769 -19.65 -6.55 1.87
N HIS A 770 -20.50 -5.60 1.48
CA HIS A 770 -20.27 -4.19 1.81
C HIS A 770 -20.29 -3.88 3.31
N PRO A 771 -21.26 -4.38 4.11
CA PRO A 771 -21.26 -4.18 5.56
C PRO A 771 -20.09 -4.89 6.26
N LEU A 772 -19.56 -5.96 5.65
CA LEU A 772 -18.44 -6.75 6.16
C LEU A 772 -17.07 -6.09 5.89
N ASN A 773 -17.02 -5.05 5.06
CA ASN A 773 -15.77 -4.41 4.66
C ASN A 773 -15.29 -3.41 5.72
N GLN A 774 -14.21 -3.74 6.41
CA GLN A 774 -13.55 -2.91 7.41
C GLN A 774 -12.32 -2.17 6.85
N GLY A 775 -12.07 -2.28 5.54
CA GLY A 775 -10.88 -1.75 4.88
C GLY A 775 -11.19 -0.76 3.77
N GLY A 776 -10.18 -0.50 2.94
CA GLY A 776 -10.32 0.34 1.75
C GLY A 776 -11.11 -0.32 0.61
N ALA A 777 -10.80 0.04 -0.63
CA ALA A 777 -11.45 -0.54 -1.79
C ALA A 777 -10.78 -1.84 -2.27
N SER A 778 -11.47 -2.63 -3.11
CA SER A 778 -10.91 -3.88 -3.66
C SER A 778 -9.59 -3.68 -4.43
N ASN A 779 -9.43 -2.56 -5.12
CA ASN A 779 -8.19 -2.24 -5.86
C ASN A 779 -6.98 -1.96 -4.95
N SER A 780 -7.20 -1.53 -3.70
CA SER A 780 -6.18 -1.46 -2.65
C SER A 780 -6.13 -2.73 -1.79
N HIS A 781 -6.87 -3.77 -2.21
CA HIS A 781 -7.03 -5.04 -1.50
C HIS A 781 -7.55 -4.85 -0.08
N TYR A 782 -8.52 -3.95 0.07
CA TYR A 782 -9.12 -3.57 1.34
C TYR A 782 -8.07 -3.04 2.34
N ASN A 783 -7.04 -2.34 1.83
CA ASN A 783 -5.87 -1.88 2.58
C ASN A 783 -5.15 -3.01 3.34
N LYS A 784 -5.30 -4.26 2.88
CA LYS A 784 -4.79 -5.46 3.54
C LYS A 784 -5.39 -5.71 4.94
N ASN A 785 -6.60 -5.17 5.20
CA ASN A 785 -7.33 -5.35 6.46
C ASN A 785 -7.80 -6.81 6.59
N ALA A 786 -7.32 -7.50 7.62
CA ALA A 786 -7.65 -8.89 7.92
C ALA A 786 -9.13 -9.12 8.25
N HIS A 787 -9.81 -8.14 8.86
CA HIS A 787 -11.20 -8.26 9.28
C HIS A 787 -12.09 -8.49 8.06
N THR A 788 -11.88 -7.74 6.97
CA THR A 788 -12.63 -7.91 5.73
C THR A 788 -12.52 -9.33 5.18
N TYR A 789 -11.31 -9.91 5.13
CA TYR A 789 -11.13 -11.27 4.59
C TYR A 789 -11.70 -12.34 5.52
N MET A 790 -11.58 -12.16 6.84
CA MET A 790 -12.13 -13.09 7.81
C MET A 790 -13.66 -13.08 7.79
N LEU A 791 -14.29 -11.89 7.87
CA LEU A 791 -15.74 -11.72 7.86
C LEU A 791 -16.37 -12.20 6.54
N VAL A 792 -15.75 -11.89 5.39
CA VAL A 792 -16.25 -12.40 4.11
C VAL A 792 -16.07 -13.91 4.01
N GLY A 793 -14.96 -14.48 4.50
CA GLY A 793 -14.75 -15.92 4.55
C GLY A 793 -15.77 -16.64 5.44
N ASP A 794 -16.05 -16.08 6.61
CA ASP A 794 -17.06 -16.54 7.57
C ASP A 794 -18.45 -16.54 6.94
N ALA A 795 -18.88 -15.41 6.36
CA ALA A 795 -20.18 -15.29 5.69
C ALA A 795 -20.32 -16.23 4.48
N LEU A 796 -19.25 -16.45 3.70
CA LEU A 796 -19.25 -17.44 2.62
C LEU A 796 -19.40 -18.87 3.14
N GLY A 797 -18.77 -19.19 4.27
CA GLY A 797 -18.90 -20.50 4.94
C GLY A 797 -20.32 -20.73 5.45
N SER A 798 -20.91 -19.74 6.13
CA SER A 798 -22.30 -19.78 6.61
C SER A 798 -23.30 -19.91 5.47
N ALA A 799 -23.09 -19.18 4.37
CA ALA A 799 -23.89 -19.31 3.16
C ALA A 799 -23.79 -20.72 2.56
N MET A 800 -22.60 -21.32 2.57
CA MET A 800 -22.37 -22.68 2.06
C MET A 800 -23.08 -23.73 2.92
N VAL A 801 -22.96 -23.65 4.25
CA VAL A 801 -23.69 -24.54 5.17
C VAL A 801 -25.20 -24.49 4.94
N SER A 802 -25.76 -23.28 4.78
CA SER A 802 -27.20 -23.12 4.50
C SER A 802 -27.64 -23.94 3.27
N LEU A 803 -26.86 -23.88 2.18
CA LEU A 803 -27.17 -24.61 0.95
C LEU A 803 -27.02 -26.13 1.11
N LEU A 804 -26.03 -26.57 1.89
CA LEU A 804 -25.82 -28.00 2.17
C LEU A 804 -26.96 -28.59 3.00
N GLU A 805 -27.46 -27.86 3.99
CA GLU A 805 -28.59 -28.27 4.81
C GLU A 805 -29.91 -28.31 4.01
N GLU A 806 -30.18 -27.28 3.20
CA GLU A 806 -31.35 -27.25 2.31
C GLU A 806 -31.34 -28.41 1.30
N GLY A 807 -30.17 -28.73 0.73
CA GLY A 807 -30.00 -29.87 -0.17
C GLY A 807 -30.27 -31.21 0.52
N SER A 808 -29.79 -31.38 1.75
CA SER A 808 -29.98 -32.62 2.54
C SER A 808 -31.43 -32.88 2.95
N ALA A 809 -32.27 -31.84 3.05
CA ALA A 809 -33.69 -31.97 3.36
C ALA A 809 -34.56 -32.38 2.14
N SER A 810 -33.98 -32.38 0.93
CA SER A 810 -34.66 -32.68 -0.33
C SER A 810 -34.36 -34.08 -0.90
N GLU A 811 -33.42 -34.81 -0.31
CA GLU A 811 -33.13 -36.24 -0.54
C GLU A 811 -33.82 -37.13 0.49
#